data_AF-A0A7Z9ZL40-F1
#
_entry.id   AF-A0A7Z9ZL40-F1
#
_cell.length_a   1.000
_cell.length_b   1.000
_cell.length_c   1.000
_cell.angle_alpha   90.00
_cell.angle_beta   90.00
_cell.angle_gamma   90.00
#
_symmetry.space_group_name_H-M   'P 1'
#
loop_
_entity.id
_entity.type
_entity.pdbx_description
1 polymer ?
#
loop_
_entity_poly.entity_id
_entity_poly.type
_entity_poly.pdbx_seq_one_letter_code
_entity_poly.pdbx_strand_id
1 'polypeptide(L)'
;MRRALPSPIYLRFAPLLLLLLALALRAWDLDRWSLWYDEAYCWWVASQVPLREMLTLSAQEVIPPLYYLVLRVWIPLVGTTEFALRWLSVLFGVFAVACAGRLVWRLAGRRAGALAAMLLFAAAPPFLWASREVRMYGPALTWTLVAGVALLEVFAASSPSQRRLWAWLWAGATLAGLYTQSLVGFWLVGQVLIGLVLAKEAALRGRRLWGKEVRTLVLPVLTVVILYLPWVWTAMKMVPLNRTYWPGRLSSVGLLRRSLGGLTVMGYLPSEAVQGVAALMLATGLLALVLSRPRPLAGMYSLLYFAPLLFIALIYRGIPKWGARHASLFAPASFLPLAVAWGSFQRIRLRWLKVVSSLTLVAVTALYGRFLWEADQNLLTNPTYAREDWRGVARYVGERRAPSDVVIVSTGSVFPAWVYYAGDEGMLPLPNEPLLDVTHILTYPEVARQLNAALASCGPCDVWLVAWLDHVTDPTGLVETLLEHVGQEQPVPDFRGLKVRRFRLERPPDFPADPPAAERPDVELLPGLRLWGYTLPDAPHPADRPLELRLWWVTDAPERLDARAYRVSLRLRDALGIEWGQSDRMLTGGNYRPDRWPPGVPVLTRLSLDLPTGIPPGLYTPVLILFTPEATERISLRAVTVTRPAAPPEMPEEFVPVRPKGEGSAPLALLGVHLFQDRVAICGQIVGELFWEVREPLSDTYRVAVAVGGYRAESPLAPPDALAMLRPGDRLRSYFQLLFPCRALDLYADLEVDLLRADGTKTGGVWDGPPVAVQTGRVFSEPTIPYEQAEAEFGPGFATLLGYRLDPPEVRAGEPFTVTLIWRAGTTDETPRSVFVHIAPPDAPSPLVAQHDGWPVLGMRPTHTWVQGEVIIDPHPLPGLPPGTYQIRVGLYSLDGERLPVIAGAESPPDRVVSFLLQVGER
;
A
#
# COMPACT_ATOMS: atom_id res chain seq x y z
N MET A 1 -28.11 -47.92 -41.06
CA MET A 1 -26.79 -48.12 -40.41
C MET A 1 -25.73 -47.28 -41.12
N ARG A 2 -25.29 -46.14 -40.56
CA ARG A 2 -24.11 -45.40 -41.06
C ARG A 2 -22.91 -45.83 -40.20
N ARG A 3 -21.98 -46.61 -40.79
CA ARG A 3 -20.69 -46.97 -40.15
C ARG A 3 -19.93 -45.69 -39.83
N ALA A 4 -19.59 -45.50 -38.56
CA ALA A 4 -18.71 -44.41 -38.13
C ALA A 4 -17.32 -44.65 -38.76
N LEU A 5 -16.82 -43.67 -39.51
CA LEU A 5 -15.44 -43.65 -40.00
C LEU A 5 -14.47 -43.84 -38.82
N PRO A 6 -13.41 -44.64 -38.96
CA PRO A 6 -12.42 -44.81 -37.91
C PRO A 6 -11.84 -43.43 -37.54
N SER A 7 -11.79 -43.14 -36.24
CA SER A 7 -11.17 -41.91 -35.74
C SER A 7 -9.72 -41.84 -36.27
N PRO A 8 -9.27 -40.70 -36.84
CA PRO A 8 -7.92 -40.56 -37.35
C PRO A 8 -6.86 -41.02 -36.33
N ILE A 9 -5.79 -41.67 -36.80
CA ILE A 9 -4.75 -42.29 -35.98
C ILE A 9 -4.16 -41.31 -34.95
N TYR A 10 -3.99 -40.03 -35.32
CA TYR A 10 -3.46 -38.99 -34.42
C TYR A 10 -4.33 -38.73 -33.18
N LEU A 11 -5.66 -38.95 -33.25
CA LEU A 11 -6.55 -38.79 -32.09
C LEU A 11 -6.40 -39.91 -31.05
N ARG A 12 -5.78 -41.04 -31.40
CA ARG A 12 -5.50 -42.13 -30.45
C ARG A 12 -4.28 -41.83 -29.58
N PHE A 13 -3.30 -41.11 -30.11
CA PHE A 13 -2.06 -40.75 -29.40
C PHE A 13 -2.14 -39.42 -28.65
N ALA A 14 -3.18 -38.61 -28.88
CA ALA A 14 -3.33 -37.30 -28.24
C ALA A 14 -3.22 -37.31 -26.70
N PRO A 15 -3.81 -38.25 -25.93
CA PRO A 15 -3.62 -38.28 -24.48
C PRO A 15 -2.17 -38.51 -24.08
N LEU A 16 -1.45 -39.39 -24.78
CA LEU A 16 -0.04 -39.67 -24.51
C LEU A 16 0.81 -38.43 -24.81
N LEU A 17 0.57 -37.76 -25.94
CA LEU A 17 1.27 -36.51 -26.28
C LEU A 17 1.04 -35.41 -25.24
N LEU A 18 -0.18 -35.29 -24.71
CA LEU A 18 -0.48 -34.31 -23.64
C LEU A 18 0.17 -34.66 -22.31
N LEU A 19 0.32 -35.95 -21.98
CA LEU A 19 1.07 -36.39 -20.79
C LEU A 19 2.58 -36.15 -20.95
N LEU A 20 3.12 -36.39 -22.15
CA LEU A 20 4.52 -36.09 -22.47
C LEU A 20 4.77 -34.57 -22.44
N LEU A 21 3.86 -33.76 -22.97
CA LEU A 21 3.90 -32.30 -22.85
C LEU A 21 3.88 -31.86 -21.39
N ALA A 22 2.96 -32.42 -20.59
CA ALA A 22 2.85 -32.12 -19.16
C ALA A 22 4.13 -32.47 -18.40
N LEU A 23 4.74 -33.61 -18.71
CA LEU A 23 6.02 -34.04 -18.16
C LEU A 23 7.14 -33.07 -18.58
N ALA A 24 7.25 -32.76 -19.87
CA ALA A 24 8.27 -31.86 -20.40
C ALA A 24 8.21 -30.48 -19.73
N LEU A 25 7.04 -29.84 -19.67
CA LEU A 25 6.88 -28.52 -19.05
C LEU A 25 7.20 -28.52 -17.54
N ARG A 26 6.91 -29.63 -16.84
CA ARG A 26 7.16 -29.76 -15.40
C ARG A 26 8.60 -30.15 -15.07
N ALA A 27 9.26 -30.91 -15.95
CA ALA A 27 10.63 -31.38 -15.78
C ALA A 27 11.68 -30.38 -16.31
N TRP A 28 11.28 -29.50 -17.24
CA TRP A 28 12.17 -28.52 -17.84
C TRP A 28 12.78 -27.60 -16.79
N ASP A 29 14.11 -27.56 -16.71
CA ASP A 29 14.87 -26.60 -15.89
C ASP A 29 14.36 -26.53 -14.44
N LEU A 30 14.18 -27.71 -13.82
CA LEU A 30 13.50 -27.85 -12.53
C LEU A 30 14.35 -27.35 -11.35
N ASP A 31 15.66 -27.21 -11.54
CA ASP A 31 16.68 -26.69 -10.62
C ASP A 31 17.15 -25.27 -11.00
N ARG A 32 16.43 -24.60 -11.90
CA ARG A 32 16.73 -23.21 -12.30
C ARG A 32 16.79 -22.26 -11.11
N TRP A 33 15.77 -22.31 -10.27
CA TRP A 33 15.62 -21.45 -9.11
C TRP A 33 15.99 -22.20 -7.84
N SER A 34 16.67 -21.52 -6.91
CA SER A 34 17.02 -22.09 -5.61
C SER A 34 15.78 -22.53 -4.82
N LEU A 35 15.95 -23.44 -3.86
CA LEU A 35 14.91 -23.73 -2.88
C LEU A 35 14.66 -22.48 -2.05
N TRP A 36 13.43 -21.98 -2.09
CA TRP A 36 12.99 -20.97 -1.13
C TRP A 36 12.63 -21.63 0.21
N TYR A 37 12.44 -20.80 1.24
CA TYR A 37 12.23 -21.24 2.62
C TYR A 37 11.25 -22.42 2.77
N ASP A 38 10.06 -22.31 2.19
CA ASP A 38 9.01 -23.32 2.29
C ASP A 38 9.44 -24.71 1.75
N GLU A 39 10.24 -24.76 0.69
CA GLU A 39 10.76 -26.00 0.10
C GLU A 39 11.92 -26.57 0.93
N ALA A 40 12.85 -25.71 1.34
CA ALA A 40 13.99 -26.10 2.16
C ALA A 40 13.52 -26.60 3.54
N TYR A 41 12.47 -25.99 4.11
CA TYR A 41 11.82 -26.45 5.33
C TYR A 41 11.25 -27.87 5.16
N CYS A 42 10.56 -28.16 4.05
CA CYS A 42 10.07 -29.52 3.77
C CYS A 42 11.20 -30.55 3.68
N TRP A 43 12.33 -30.19 3.07
CA TRP A 43 13.53 -31.05 3.05
C TRP A 43 14.09 -31.25 4.47
N TRP A 44 14.30 -30.17 5.23
CA TRP A 44 14.89 -30.21 6.56
C TRP A 44 14.04 -31.05 7.53
N VAL A 45 12.74 -30.79 7.61
CA VAL A 45 11.80 -31.54 8.45
C VAL A 45 11.74 -33.03 8.07
N ALA A 46 11.78 -33.35 6.78
CA ALA A 46 11.69 -34.73 6.32
C ALA A 46 13.00 -35.52 6.49
N SER A 47 14.16 -34.85 6.37
CA SER A 47 15.48 -35.52 6.30
C SER A 47 16.36 -35.36 7.54
N GLN A 48 16.28 -34.22 8.22
CA GLN A 48 17.17 -33.87 9.35
C GLN A 48 16.51 -34.06 10.71
N VAL A 49 15.18 -34.00 10.77
CA VAL A 49 14.44 -34.04 12.05
C VAL A 49 13.99 -35.46 12.41
N PRO A 50 14.10 -35.91 13.67
CA PRO A 50 13.54 -37.18 14.13
C PRO A 50 12.02 -37.28 13.91
N LEU A 51 11.51 -38.49 13.67
CA LEU A 51 10.09 -38.70 13.31
C LEU A 51 9.10 -38.09 14.32
N ARG A 52 9.38 -38.23 15.62
CA ARG A 52 8.50 -37.71 16.67
C ARG A 52 8.41 -36.18 16.63
N GLU A 53 9.57 -35.52 16.49
CA GLU A 53 9.66 -34.07 16.45
C GLU A 53 9.07 -33.50 15.15
N MET A 54 9.26 -34.19 14.02
CA MET A 54 8.58 -33.88 12.75
C MET A 54 7.05 -33.85 12.92
N LEU A 55 6.47 -34.82 13.63
CA LEU A 55 5.03 -34.86 13.89
C LEU A 55 4.58 -33.71 14.82
N THR A 56 5.43 -33.30 15.77
CA THR A 56 5.18 -32.14 16.63
C THR A 56 5.19 -30.83 15.83
N LEU A 57 6.21 -30.61 14.99
CA LEU A 57 6.31 -29.44 14.11
C LEU A 57 5.13 -29.37 13.13
N SER A 58 4.80 -30.51 12.51
CA SER A 58 3.63 -30.66 11.64
C SER A 58 2.33 -30.23 12.34
N ALA A 59 2.13 -30.61 13.60
CA ALA A 59 0.97 -30.19 14.38
C ALA A 59 0.99 -28.68 14.68
N GLN A 60 2.13 -28.11 15.07
CA GLN A 60 2.27 -26.68 15.36
C GLN A 60 2.01 -25.81 14.12
N GLU A 61 2.49 -26.23 12.95
CA GLU A 61 2.21 -25.56 11.68
C GLU A 61 0.78 -25.75 11.17
N VAL A 62 0.02 -26.69 11.77
CA VAL A 62 -1.31 -27.10 11.27
C VAL A 62 -1.21 -27.67 9.85
N ILE A 63 -0.08 -28.31 9.51
CA ILE A 63 0.16 -28.98 8.24
C ILE A 63 0.14 -30.48 8.48
N PRO A 64 -0.86 -31.21 7.96
CA PRO A 64 -0.95 -32.66 8.14
C PRO A 64 0.28 -33.44 7.62
N PRO A 65 0.69 -34.54 8.28
CA PRO A 65 2.04 -35.10 8.13
C PRO A 65 2.28 -35.97 6.89
N LEU A 66 1.28 -36.30 6.06
CA LEU A 66 1.46 -37.28 4.98
C LEU A 66 2.53 -36.86 3.99
N TYR A 67 2.59 -35.58 3.63
CA TYR A 67 3.59 -35.09 2.68
C TYR A 67 5.01 -35.23 3.22
N TYR A 68 5.23 -34.89 4.50
CA TYR A 68 6.52 -35.07 5.16
C TYR A 68 6.92 -36.55 5.25
N LEU A 69 5.97 -37.44 5.56
CA LEU A 69 6.19 -38.89 5.59
C LEU A 69 6.59 -39.44 4.21
N VAL A 70 5.91 -39.00 3.14
CA VAL A 70 6.26 -39.38 1.78
C VAL A 70 7.64 -38.87 1.41
N LEU A 71 7.96 -37.61 1.72
CA LEU A 71 9.30 -37.06 1.47
C LEU A 71 10.40 -37.81 2.23
N ARG A 72 10.16 -38.19 3.49
CA ARG A 72 11.11 -38.95 4.32
C ARG A 72 11.49 -40.29 3.69
N VAL A 73 10.56 -40.93 2.97
CA VAL A 73 10.82 -42.16 2.21
C VAL A 73 11.43 -41.85 0.84
N TRP A 74 11.02 -40.75 0.20
CA TRP A 74 11.48 -40.36 -1.13
C TRP A 74 12.95 -39.94 -1.17
N ILE A 75 13.38 -39.07 -0.24
CA ILE A 75 14.71 -38.45 -0.24
C ILE A 75 15.85 -39.49 -0.27
N PRO A 76 15.84 -40.56 0.55
CA PRO A 76 16.88 -41.60 0.49
C PRO A 76 16.93 -42.38 -0.83
N LEU A 77 15.85 -42.40 -1.61
CA LEU A 77 15.75 -43.17 -2.86
C LEU A 77 16.30 -42.41 -4.07
N VAL A 78 16.18 -41.08 -4.08
CA VAL A 78 16.51 -40.25 -5.25
C VAL A 78 17.57 -39.19 -5.00
N GLY A 79 17.94 -38.96 -3.73
CA GLY A 79 18.92 -37.95 -3.33
C GLY A 79 18.30 -36.59 -2.95
N THR A 80 19.17 -35.63 -2.69
CA THR A 80 18.83 -34.33 -2.09
C THR A 80 18.94 -33.14 -3.04
N THR A 81 19.25 -33.36 -4.32
CA THR A 81 19.33 -32.27 -5.31
C THR A 81 17.97 -31.61 -5.51
N GLU A 82 17.96 -30.31 -5.84
CA GLU A 82 16.73 -29.54 -6.10
C GLU A 82 15.83 -30.25 -7.12
N PHE A 83 16.44 -30.77 -8.19
CA PHE A 83 15.77 -31.54 -9.22
C PHE A 83 15.11 -32.81 -8.65
N ALA A 84 15.83 -33.61 -7.85
CA ALA A 84 15.32 -34.86 -7.29
C ALA A 84 14.19 -34.64 -6.27
N LEU A 85 14.28 -33.59 -5.46
CA LEU A 85 13.26 -33.22 -4.49
C LEU A 85 11.95 -32.81 -5.17
N ARG A 86 12.02 -31.96 -6.20
CA ARG A 86 10.86 -31.47 -6.95
C ARG A 86 10.22 -32.55 -7.83
N TRP A 87 10.96 -33.59 -8.19
CA TRP A 87 10.49 -34.68 -9.06
C TRP A 87 9.25 -35.40 -8.51
N LEU A 88 9.13 -35.53 -7.18
CA LEU A 88 7.92 -36.09 -6.56
C LEU A 88 6.66 -35.33 -6.98
N SER A 89 6.71 -34.00 -6.93
CA SER A 89 5.59 -33.13 -7.33
C SER A 89 5.33 -33.18 -8.84
N VAL A 90 6.36 -33.41 -9.66
CA VAL A 90 6.21 -33.61 -11.12
C VAL A 90 5.36 -34.84 -11.40
N LEU A 91 5.63 -35.97 -10.71
CA LEU A 91 4.88 -37.22 -10.90
C LEU A 91 3.41 -37.06 -10.54
N PHE A 92 3.11 -36.42 -9.39
CA PHE A 92 1.74 -36.09 -9.01
C PHE A 92 1.09 -35.15 -10.01
N GLY A 93 1.82 -34.14 -10.49
CA GLY A 93 1.36 -33.21 -11.51
C GLY A 93 0.92 -33.88 -12.82
N VAL A 94 1.75 -34.79 -13.35
CA VAL A 94 1.41 -35.56 -14.57
C VAL A 94 0.20 -36.46 -14.33
N PHE A 95 0.11 -37.08 -13.14
CA PHE A 95 -1.05 -37.89 -12.78
C PHE A 95 -2.34 -37.05 -12.68
N ALA A 96 -2.25 -35.83 -12.12
CA ALA A 96 -3.36 -34.88 -12.08
C ALA A 96 -3.89 -34.54 -13.48
N VAL A 97 -3.03 -34.40 -14.49
CA VAL A 97 -3.46 -34.19 -15.89
C VAL A 97 -4.33 -35.34 -16.38
N ALA A 98 -3.92 -36.60 -16.13
CA ALA A 98 -4.72 -37.77 -16.50
C ALA A 98 -6.07 -37.80 -15.76
N CYS A 99 -6.07 -37.52 -14.45
CA CYS A 99 -7.28 -37.47 -13.64
C CYS A 99 -8.25 -36.36 -14.10
N ALA A 100 -7.76 -35.17 -14.45
CA ALA A 100 -8.57 -34.09 -14.99
C ALA A 100 -9.27 -34.48 -16.30
N GLY A 101 -8.52 -35.12 -17.21
CA GLY A 101 -9.08 -35.68 -18.44
C GLY A 101 -10.19 -36.71 -18.17
N ARG A 102 -9.95 -37.64 -17.24
CA ARG A 102 -10.93 -38.65 -16.83
C ARG A 102 -12.18 -38.02 -16.21
N LEU A 103 -12.00 -37.02 -15.36
CA LEU A 103 -13.08 -36.28 -14.70
C LEU A 103 -14.01 -35.62 -15.73
N VAL A 104 -13.45 -34.84 -16.66
CA VAL A 104 -14.26 -34.17 -17.69
C VAL A 104 -14.87 -35.16 -18.67
N TRP A 105 -14.18 -36.26 -19.00
CA TRP A 105 -14.77 -37.32 -19.79
C TRP A 105 -16.03 -37.88 -19.13
N ARG A 106 -16.03 -38.08 -17.81
CA ARG A 106 -17.21 -38.54 -17.07
C ARG A 106 -18.33 -37.52 -17.05
N LEU A 107 -18.03 -36.23 -16.86
CA LEU A 107 -19.02 -35.15 -16.85
C LEU A 107 -19.64 -34.93 -18.24
N ALA A 108 -18.81 -34.65 -19.24
CA ALA A 108 -19.27 -34.25 -20.57
C ALA A 108 -19.50 -35.44 -21.53
N GLY A 109 -18.94 -36.63 -21.26
CA GLY A 109 -19.12 -37.82 -22.08
C GLY A 109 -18.49 -37.77 -23.47
N ARG A 110 -17.54 -36.85 -23.71
CA ARG A 110 -16.90 -36.64 -25.01
C ARG A 110 -15.38 -36.53 -24.85
N ARG A 111 -14.65 -37.06 -25.83
CA ARG A 111 -13.18 -37.01 -25.87
C ARG A 111 -12.63 -35.59 -25.99
N ALA A 112 -13.32 -34.69 -26.72
CA ALA A 112 -12.90 -33.31 -26.89
C ALA A 112 -12.74 -32.58 -25.55
N GLY A 113 -13.72 -32.72 -24.65
CA GLY A 113 -13.61 -32.12 -23.30
C GLY A 113 -12.52 -32.75 -22.45
N ALA A 114 -12.29 -34.06 -22.57
CA ALA A 114 -11.21 -34.74 -21.86
C ALA A 114 -9.82 -34.22 -22.30
N LEU A 115 -9.60 -34.09 -23.62
CA LEU A 115 -8.35 -33.56 -24.17
C LEU A 115 -8.17 -32.07 -23.83
N ALA A 116 -9.24 -31.27 -23.84
CA ALA A 116 -9.19 -29.87 -23.42
C ALA A 116 -8.81 -29.74 -21.93
N ALA A 117 -9.36 -30.59 -21.06
CA ALA A 117 -8.97 -30.63 -19.65
C ALA A 117 -7.50 -31.00 -19.47
N MET A 118 -7.02 -32.02 -20.19
CA MET A 118 -5.62 -32.43 -20.14
C MET A 118 -4.70 -31.31 -20.61
N LEU A 119 -5.03 -30.61 -21.70
CA LEU A 119 -4.24 -29.48 -22.20
C LEU A 119 -4.18 -28.32 -21.19
N LEU A 120 -5.32 -27.91 -20.63
CA LEU A 120 -5.37 -26.84 -19.62
C LEU A 120 -4.61 -27.23 -18.35
N PHE A 121 -4.71 -28.47 -17.89
CA PHE A 121 -3.96 -28.94 -16.72
C PHE A 121 -2.47 -29.12 -17.01
N ALA A 122 -2.09 -29.41 -18.25
CA ALA A 122 -0.69 -29.52 -18.65
C ALA A 122 0.00 -28.15 -18.63
N ALA A 123 -0.68 -27.08 -19.04
CA ALA A 123 -0.07 -25.79 -19.39
C ALA A 123 -0.68 -24.56 -18.68
N ALA A 124 -1.41 -24.71 -17.58
CA ALA A 124 -1.89 -23.56 -16.81
C ALA A 124 -1.04 -23.31 -15.56
N PRO A 125 -0.76 -22.03 -15.20
CA PRO A 125 0.19 -21.68 -14.14
C PRO A 125 -0.10 -22.30 -12.77
N PRO A 126 -1.35 -22.37 -12.25
CA PRO A 126 -1.60 -22.96 -10.93
C PRO A 126 -1.20 -24.43 -10.86
N PHE A 127 -1.41 -25.18 -11.95
CA PHE A 127 -1.09 -26.60 -11.99
C PHE A 127 0.37 -26.85 -12.29
N LEU A 128 0.99 -26.00 -13.11
CA LEU A 128 2.42 -26.06 -13.39
C LEU A 128 3.22 -25.73 -12.13
N TRP A 129 2.92 -24.60 -11.49
CA TRP A 129 3.52 -24.17 -10.22
C TRP A 129 3.40 -25.23 -9.13
N ALA A 130 2.18 -25.73 -8.86
CA ALA A 130 1.97 -26.73 -7.81
C ALA A 130 2.70 -28.06 -8.05
N SER A 131 3.10 -28.35 -9.31
CA SER A 131 3.82 -29.57 -9.69
C SER A 131 5.34 -29.41 -9.68
N ARG A 132 5.87 -28.20 -9.43
CA ARG A 132 7.30 -27.88 -9.53
C ARG A 132 7.93 -27.48 -8.19
N GLU A 133 7.17 -27.63 -7.11
CA GLU A 133 7.56 -27.20 -5.77
C GLU A 133 7.72 -28.42 -4.86
N VAL A 134 8.71 -28.43 -3.97
CA VAL A 134 8.83 -29.39 -2.85
C VAL A 134 7.79 -29.06 -1.77
N ARG A 135 6.51 -29.07 -2.16
CA ARG A 135 5.37 -28.71 -1.33
C ARG A 135 4.18 -29.63 -1.57
N MET A 136 3.28 -29.63 -0.59
CA MET A 136 2.08 -30.46 -0.55
C MET A 136 0.98 -30.08 -1.57
N TYR A 137 1.13 -28.97 -2.30
CA TYR A 137 0.09 -28.42 -3.18
C TYR A 137 -0.26 -29.34 -4.35
N GLY A 138 0.74 -29.82 -5.11
CA GLY A 138 0.54 -30.73 -6.24
C GLY A 138 -0.08 -32.07 -5.83
N PRO A 139 0.48 -32.76 -4.81
CA PRO A 139 -0.13 -33.98 -4.28
C PRO A 139 -1.56 -33.77 -3.78
N ALA A 140 -1.84 -32.71 -3.01
CA ALA A 140 -3.19 -32.42 -2.53
C ALA A 140 -4.19 -32.22 -3.69
N LEU A 141 -3.82 -31.42 -4.69
CA LEU A 141 -4.61 -31.23 -5.90
C LEU A 141 -4.90 -32.56 -6.60
N THR A 142 -3.89 -33.43 -6.72
CA THR A 142 -4.04 -34.74 -7.37
C THR A 142 -5.03 -35.63 -6.62
N TRP A 143 -4.91 -35.70 -5.30
CA TRP A 143 -5.83 -36.46 -4.45
C TRP A 143 -7.27 -35.98 -4.57
N THR A 144 -7.49 -34.65 -4.65
CA THR A 144 -8.84 -34.11 -4.87
C THR A 144 -9.42 -34.51 -6.23
N LEU A 145 -8.60 -34.55 -7.29
CA LEU A 145 -9.06 -35.03 -8.60
C LEU A 145 -9.36 -36.54 -8.61
N VAL A 146 -8.53 -37.36 -7.95
CA VAL A 146 -8.79 -38.81 -7.81
C VAL A 146 -10.09 -39.04 -7.05
N ALA A 147 -10.30 -38.35 -5.93
CA ALA A 147 -11.54 -38.41 -5.17
C ALA A 147 -12.73 -37.94 -6.03
N GLY A 148 -12.59 -36.84 -6.77
CA GLY A 148 -13.62 -36.36 -7.69
C GLY A 148 -14.02 -37.40 -8.75
N VAL A 149 -13.04 -38.08 -9.38
CA VAL A 149 -13.29 -39.18 -10.32
C VAL A 149 -13.98 -40.34 -9.60
N ALA A 150 -13.44 -40.79 -8.47
CA ALA A 150 -13.98 -41.92 -7.72
C ALA A 150 -15.43 -41.71 -7.30
N LEU A 151 -15.81 -40.49 -6.86
CA LEU A 151 -17.19 -40.16 -6.53
C LEU A 151 -18.11 -40.34 -7.74
N LEU A 152 -17.74 -39.81 -8.92
CA LEU A 152 -18.54 -40.00 -10.14
C LEU A 152 -18.66 -41.47 -10.53
N GLU A 153 -17.60 -42.26 -10.31
CA GLU A 153 -17.57 -43.69 -10.59
C GLU A 153 -18.48 -44.51 -9.67
N VAL A 154 -18.62 -44.12 -8.39
CA VAL A 154 -19.58 -44.76 -7.47
C VAL A 154 -21.00 -44.73 -8.03
N PHE A 155 -21.43 -43.58 -8.55
CA PHE A 155 -22.77 -43.41 -9.12
C PHE A 155 -22.91 -43.98 -10.54
N ALA A 156 -21.79 -44.15 -11.25
CA ALA A 156 -21.76 -44.76 -12.57
C ALA A 156 -21.61 -46.29 -12.55
N ALA A 157 -21.15 -46.88 -11.45
CA ALA A 157 -20.84 -48.31 -11.35
C ALA A 157 -22.08 -49.21 -11.49
N SER A 158 -21.97 -50.19 -12.39
CA SER A 158 -23.03 -51.16 -12.68
C SER A 158 -23.06 -52.31 -11.68
N SER A 159 -21.90 -52.73 -11.15
CA SER A 159 -21.81 -53.84 -10.19
C SER A 159 -21.57 -53.36 -8.75
N PRO A 160 -22.06 -54.10 -7.73
CA PRO A 160 -21.82 -53.77 -6.32
C PRO A 160 -20.35 -53.77 -5.93
N SER A 161 -19.53 -54.69 -6.47
CA SER A 161 -18.10 -54.80 -6.18
C SER A 161 -17.33 -53.59 -6.71
N GLN A 162 -17.57 -53.18 -7.97
CA GLN A 162 -16.96 -51.98 -8.53
C GLN A 162 -17.38 -50.73 -7.75
N ARG A 163 -18.66 -50.62 -7.37
CA ARG A 163 -19.13 -49.50 -6.57
C ARG A 163 -18.42 -49.40 -5.22
N ARG A 164 -18.28 -50.54 -4.54
CA ARG A 164 -17.56 -50.63 -3.26
C ARG A 164 -16.09 -50.25 -3.43
N LEU A 165 -15.44 -50.73 -4.48
CA LEU A 165 -14.06 -50.34 -4.82
C LEU A 165 -13.93 -48.83 -4.98
N TRP A 166 -14.78 -48.20 -5.80
CA TRP A 166 -14.73 -46.75 -6.02
C TRP A 166 -15.06 -45.94 -4.77
N ALA A 167 -15.96 -46.44 -3.92
CA ALA A 167 -16.28 -45.78 -2.65
C ALA A 167 -15.10 -45.80 -1.67
N TRP A 168 -14.35 -46.90 -1.62
CA TRP A 168 -13.13 -46.99 -0.82
C TRP A 168 -11.96 -46.21 -1.44
N LEU A 169 -11.83 -46.17 -2.77
CA LEU A 169 -10.87 -45.29 -3.44
C LEU A 169 -11.18 -43.82 -3.17
N TRP A 170 -12.46 -43.44 -3.14
CA TRP A 170 -12.88 -42.09 -2.75
C TRP A 170 -12.45 -41.78 -1.31
N ALA A 171 -12.70 -42.68 -0.35
CA ALA A 171 -12.27 -42.48 1.03
C ALA A 171 -10.75 -42.40 1.17
N GLY A 172 -10.01 -43.31 0.51
CA GLY A 172 -8.54 -43.30 0.52
C GLY A 172 -7.95 -42.02 -0.05
N ALA A 173 -8.44 -41.57 -1.21
CA ALA A 173 -7.99 -40.32 -1.83
C ALA A 173 -8.39 -39.09 -1.00
N THR A 174 -9.58 -39.07 -0.41
CA THR A 174 -10.03 -37.97 0.47
C THR A 174 -9.17 -37.91 1.72
N LEU A 175 -8.90 -39.05 2.35
CA LEU A 175 -8.04 -39.14 3.53
C LEU A 175 -6.61 -38.73 3.20
N ALA A 176 -6.06 -39.19 2.08
CA ALA A 176 -4.74 -38.78 1.61
C ALA A 176 -4.68 -37.27 1.35
N GLY A 177 -5.70 -36.69 0.72
CA GLY A 177 -5.80 -35.25 0.53
C GLY A 177 -5.84 -34.47 1.85
N LEU A 178 -6.71 -34.89 2.79
CA LEU A 178 -6.84 -34.28 4.11
C LEU A 178 -5.57 -34.38 4.94
N TYR A 179 -4.86 -35.50 4.88
CA TYR A 179 -3.57 -35.68 5.54
C TYR A 179 -2.37 -35.10 4.78
N THR A 180 -2.59 -34.54 3.59
CA THR A 180 -1.58 -33.79 2.83
C THR A 180 -1.74 -32.28 3.06
N GLN A 181 -2.99 -31.79 3.12
CA GLN A 181 -3.29 -30.37 3.25
C GLN A 181 -4.67 -30.15 3.87
N SER A 182 -4.75 -29.41 4.99
CA SER A 182 -6.01 -29.16 5.71
C SER A 182 -7.05 -28.38 4.90
N LEU A 183 -6.62 -27.60 3.89
CA LEU A 183 -7.55 -26.90 2.99
C LEU A 183 -8.45 -27.84 2.16
N VAL A 184 -8.08 -29.12 2.03
CA VAL A 184 -8.93 -30.14 1.38
C VAL A 184 -10.27 -30.30 2.12
N GLY A 185 -10.34 -29.99 3.41
CA GLY A 185 -11.60 -29.96 4.17
C GLY A 185 -12.64 -29.00 3.58
N PHE A 186 -12.20 -27.84 3.09
CA PHE A 186 -13.08 -26.88 2.40
C PHE A 186 -13.53 -27.40 1.04
N TRP A 187 -12.61 -28.02 0.29
CA TRP A 187 -12.94 -28.66 -0.99
C TRP A 187 -13.99 -29.78 -0.84
N LEU A 188 -13.98 -30.50 0.29
CA LEU A 188 -14.96 -31.54 0.60
C LEU A 188 -16.40 -31.03 0.64
N VAL A 189 -16.62 -29.75 1.00
CA VAL A 189 -17.96 -29.13 0.93
C VAL A 189 -18.52 -29.20 -0.50
N GLY A 190 -17.68 -28.90 -1.51
CA GLY A 190 -18.06 -29.04 -2.92
C GLY A 190 -18.39 -30.48 -3.31
N GLN A 191 -17.61 -31.46 -2.82
CA GLN A 191 -17.88 -32.88 -3.04
C GLN A 191 -19.21 -33.33 -2.44
N VAL A 192 -19.55 -32.87 -1.23
CA VAL A 192 -20.85 -33.15 -0.59
C VAL A 192 -21.98 -32.62 -1.46
N LEU A 193 -21.89 -31.36 -1.93
CA LEU A 193 -22.88 -30.77 -2.82
C LEU A 193 -23.02 -31.56 -4.13
N ILE A 194 -21.91 -31.99 -4.73
CA ILE A 194 -21.90 -32.84 -5.94
C ILE A 194 -22.57 -34.19 -5.66
N GLY A 195 -22.26 -34.83 -4.52
CA GLY A 195 -22.88 -36.08 -4.09
C GLY A 195 -24.39 -35.95 -3.90
N LEU A 196 -24.86 -34.84 -3.33
CA LEU A 196 -26.30 -34.54 -3.18
C LEU A 196 -26.98 -34.37 -4.54
N VAL A 197 -26.36 -33.65 -5.48
CA VAL A 197 -26.88 -33.50 -6.85
C VAL A 197 -26.95 -34.86 -7.55
N LEU A 198 -25.92 -35.70 -7.43
CA LEU A 198 -25.89 -37.06 -7.99
C LEU A 198 -26.97 -37.95 -7.39
N ALA A 199 -27.18 -37.91 -6.07
CA ALA A 199 -28.24 -38.65 -5.40
C ALA A 199 -29.63 -38.19 -5.85
N LYS A 200 -29.83 -36.87 -6.00
CA LYS A 200 -31.07 -36.31 -6.54
C LYS A 200 -31.31 -36.72 -7.98
N GLU A 201 -30.31 -36.65 -8.85
CA GLU A 201 -30.41 -37.11 -10.25
C GLU A 201 -30.73 -38.60 -10.33
N ALA A 202 -30.11 -39.43 -9.48
CA ALA A 202 -30.41 -40.85 -9.39
C ALA A 202 -31.86 -41.09 -8.97
N ALA A 203 -32.36 -40.32 -7.99
CA ALA A 203 -33.74 -40.41 -7.53
C ALA A 203 -34.75 -40.07 -8.64
N LEU A 204 -34.48 -38.98 -9.38
CA LEU A 204 -35.29 -38.57 -10.53
C LEU A 204 -35.33 -39.61 -11.67
N ARG A 205 -34.33 -40.51 -11.75
CA ARG A 205 -34.31 -41.64 -12.70
C ARG A 205 -34.97 -42.91 -12.16
N GLY A 206 -35.83 -42.78 -11.14
CA GLY A 206 -36.59 -43.89 -10.55
C GLY A 206 -35.81 -44.72 -9.51
N ARG A 207 -34.63 -44.26 -9.07
CA ARG A 207 -33.94 -44.85 -7.91
C ARG A 207 -34.45 -44.21 -6.61
N ARG A 208 -34.12 -44.78 -5.44
CA ARG A 208 -34.39 -44.12 -4.16
C ARG A 208 -33.30 -43.07 -3.90
N LEU A 209 -33.65 -41.93 -3.28
CA LEU A 209 -32.68 -40.92 -2.84
C LEU A 209 -31.62 -41.55 -1.93
N TRP A 210 -32.06 -42.42 -1.01
CA TRP A 210 -31.19 -43.26 -0.18
C TRP A 210 -30.92 -44.63 -0.83
N GLY A 211 -30.50 -44.59 -2.09
CA GLY A 211 -30.23 -45.73 -2.95
C GLY A 211 -28.98 -46.52 -2.57
N LYS A 212 -28.67 -47.55 -3.36
CA LYS A 212 -27.50 -48.42 -3.12
C LYS A 212 -26.19 -47.64 -3.17
N GLU A 213 -26.14 -46.55 -3.94
CA GLU A 213 -25.02 -45.62 -4.10
C GLU A 213 -24.70 -44.90 -2.80
N VAL A 214 -25.68 -44.19 -2.25
CA VAL A 214 -25.52 -43.43 -1.01
C VAL A 214 -25.22 -44.37 0.17
N ARG A 215 -25.89 -45.53 0.25
CA ARG A 215 -25.61 -46.54 1.29
C ARG A 215 -24.18 -47.08 1.22
N THR A 216 -23.63 -47.25 0.03
CA THR A 216 -22.25 -47.73 -0.14
C THR A 216 -21.22 -46.70 0.32
N LEU A 217 -21.56 -45.40 0.33
CA LEU A 217 -20.68 -44.33 0.80
C LEU A 217 -20.69 -44.14 2.32
N VAL A 218 -21.68 -44.65 3.06
CA VAL A 218 -21.80 -44.42 4.51
C VAL A 218 -20.55 -44.87 5.27
N LEU A 219 -20.13 -46.12 5.11
CA LEU A 219 -18.95 -46.64 5.82
C LEU A 219 -17.64 -45.94 5.40
N PRO A 220 -17.36 -45.73 4.10
CA PRO A 220 -16.21 -44.92 3.67
C PRO A 220 -16.21 -43.49 4.23
N VAL A 221 -17.36 -42.80 4.23
CA VAL A 221 -17.48 -41.44 4.81
C VAL A 221 -17.22 -41.46 6.31
N LEU A 222 -17.84 -42.36 7.05
CA LEU A 222 -17.60 -42.51 8.49
C LEU A 222 -16.13 -42.80 8.78
N THR A 223 -15.47 -43.61 7.95
CA THR A 223 -14.04 -43.90 8.09
C THR A 223 -13.19 -42.64 7.93
N VAL A 224 -13.46 -41.82 6.92
CA VAL A 224 -12.76 -40.53 6.73
C VAL A 224 -12.97 -39.62 7.95
N VAL A 225 -14.20 -39.49 8.43
CA VAL A 225 -14.53 -38.66 9.60
C VAL A 225 -13.79 -39.15 10.84
N ILE A 226 -13.88 -40.44 11.17
CA ILE A 226 -13.27 -41.02 12.37
C ILE A 226 -11.75 -40.88 12.33
N LEU A 227 -11.12 -41.19 11.19
CA LEU A 227 -9.67 -41.15 11.07
C LEU A 227 -9.13 -39.72 11.09
N TYR A 228 -9.84 -38.74 10.53
CA TYR A 228 -9.37 -37.35 10.50
C TYR A 228 -9.73 -36.57 11.78
N LEU A 229 -10.70 -37.02 12.58
CA LEU A 229 -11.16 -36.34 13.80
C LEU A 229 -10.03 -36.03 14.81
N PRO A 230 -9.08 -36.95 15.10
CA PRO A 230 -7.95 -36.64 15.98
C PRO A 230 -7.07 -35.49 15.45
N TRP A 231 -6.91 -35.39 14.13
CA TRP A 231 -6.17 -34.27 13.53
C TRP A 231 -6.96 -32.96 13.65
N VAL A 232 -8.27 -32.97 13.41
CA VAL A 232 -9.12 -31.78 13.60
C VAL A 232 -9.01 -31.27 15.03
N TRP A 233 -9.07 -32.16 16.02
CA TRP A 233 -8.87 -31.80 17.43
C TRP A 233 -7.50 -31.15 17.69
N THR A 234 -6.44 -31.73 17.14
CA THR A 234 -5.07 -31.20 17.27
C THR A 234 -4.93 -29.84 16.59
N ALA A 235 -5.40 -29.71 15.36
CA ALA A 235 -5.38 -28.48 14.58
C ALA A 235 -6.11 -27.34 15.29
N MET A 236 -7.31 -27.59 15.84
CA MET A 236 -8.09 -26.58 16.55
C MET A 236 -7.36 -26.01 17.78
N LYS A 237 -6.53 -26.83 18.45
CA LYS A 237 -5.68 -26.37 19.56
C LYS A 237 -4.48 -25.54 19.10
N MET A 238 -3.93 -25.85 17.92
CA MET A 238 -2.72 -25.21 17.39
C MET A 238 -3.00 -23.95 16.58
N VAL A 239 -4.20 -23.79 15.98
CA VAL A 239 -4.57 -22.60 15.19
C VAL A 239 -4.33 -21.28 15.94
N PRO A 240 -4.72 -21.12 17.22
CA PRO A 240 -4.46 -19.88 17.97
C PRO A 240 -2.97 -19.64 18.29
N LEU A 241 -2.18 -20.72 18.34
CA LEU A 241 -0.74 -20.68 18.65
C LEU A 241 0.12 -20.45 17.41
N ASN A 242 -0.37 -20.80 16.22
CA ASN A 242 0.35 -20.60 14.96
C ASN A 242 0.36 -19.12 14.55
N ARG A 243 1.30 -18.35 15.09
CA ARG A 243 1.44 -16.89 14.90
C ARG A 243 2.46 -16.52 13.82
N THR A 244 2.27 -17.03 12.62
CA THR A 244 3.12 -16.70 11.45
C THR A 244 2.80 -15.34 10.79
N TYR A 245 1.78 -14.62 11.28
CA TYR A 245 1.34 -13.32 10.76
C TYR A 245 0.76 -12.45 11.87
N TRP A 246 0.91 -11.13 11.74
CA TRP A 246 0.32 -10.15 12.65
C TRP A 246 -1.21 -10.25 12.72
N PRO A 247 -1.82 -10.13 13.92
CA PRO A 247 -3.28 -10.03 14.05
C PRO A 247 -3.83 -8.86 13.22
N GLY A 248 -4.92 -9.10 12.51
CA GLY A 248 -5.55 -8.13 11.64
C GLY A 248 -6.70 -8.70 10.82
N ARG A 249 -7.37 -7.85 10.04
CA ARG A 249 -8.44 -8.26 9.12
C ARG A 249 -7.99 -8.12 7.67
N LEU A 250 -8.22 -9.15 6.87
CA LEU A 250 -8.02 -9.05 5.43
C LEU A 250 -9.23 -8.33 4.82
N SER A 251 -8.99 -7.27 4.04
CA SER A 251 -10.08 -6.58 3.34
C SER A 251 -10.76 -7.53 2.35
N SER A 252 -12.07 -7.40 2.15
CA SER A 252 -12.81 -8.26 1.21
C SER A 252 -12.23 -8.18 -0.21
N VAL A 253 -11.81 -6.98 -0.62
CA VAL A 253 -11.16 -6.72 -1.92
C VAL A 253 -9.79 -7.42 -1.98
N GLY A 254 -8.99 -7.33 -0.92
CA GLY A 254 -7.69 -8.01 -0.85
C GLY A 254 -7.82 -9.53 -0.89
N LEU A 255 -8.80 -10.09 -0.18
CA LEU A 255 -9.12 -11.51 -0.21
C LEU A 255 -9.54 -11.95 -1.62
N LEU A 256 -10.46 -11.22 -2.25
CA LEU A 256 -10.91 -11.50 -3.61
C LEU A 256 -9.73 -11.44 -4.60
N ARG A 257 -8.96 -10.36 -4.60
CA ARG A 257 -7.80 -10.19 -5.51
C ARG A 257 -6.80 -11.34 -5.39
N ARG A 258 -6.45 -11.74 -4.16
CA ARG A 258 -5.53 -12.87 -3.91
C ARG A 258 -6.13 -14.21 -4.36
N SER A 259 -7.43 -14.42 -4.15
CA SER A 259 -8.15 -15.60 -4.63
C SER A 259 -8.16 -15.67 -6.16
N LEU A 260 -8.48 -14.57 -6.84
CA LEU A 260 -8.48 -14.52 -8.30
C LEU A 260 -7.09 -14.81 -8.87
N GLY A 261 -6.03 -14.26 -8.27
CA GLY A 261 -4.65 -14.60 -8.63
C GLY A 261 -4.38 -16.11 -8.58
N GLY A 262 -4.66 -16.76 -7.45
CA GLY A 262 -4.41 -18.20 -7.30
C GLY A 262 -5.31 -19.12 -8.12
N LEU A 263 -6.55 -18.70 -8.39
CA LEU A 263 -7.51 -19.45 -9.21
C LEU A 263 -7.21 -19.37 -10.72
N THR A 264 -6.33 -18.47 -11.15
CA THR A 264 -6.08 -18.17 -12.56
C THR A 264 -4.61 -18.30 -12.96
N VAL A 265 -3.76 -17.31 -12.66
CA VAL A 265 -2.39 -17.18 -13.18
C VAL A 265 -1.31 -17.03 -12.09
N MET A 266 -1.63 -17.39 -10.84
CA MET A 266 -0.74 -17.38 -9.66
C MET A 266 -0.06 -16.05 -9.32
N GLY A 267 -0.53 -14.93 -9.91
CA GLY A 267 0.08 -13.61 -9.72
C GLY A 267 1.29 -13.32 -10.62
N TYR A 268 1.51 -14.13 -11.66
CA TYR A 268 2.56 -13.92 -12.67
C TYR A 268 2.14 -12.95 -13.78
N LEU A 269 1.12 -12.14 -13.55
CA LEU A 269 0.66 -11.06 -14.43
C LEU A 269 0.26 -9.85 -13.58
N PRO A 270 0.23 -8.64 -14.17
CA PRO A 270 -0.31 -7.43 -13.53
C PRO A 270 -1.75 -7.62 -13.02
N SER A 271 -2.11 -6.81 -12.03
CA SER A 271 -3.36 -7.00 -11.27
C SER A 271 -4.62 -6.83 -12.13
N GLU A 272 -4.53 -6.00 -13.16
CA GLU A 272 -5.58 -5.69 -14.13
C GLU A 272 -5.79 -6.89 -15.07
N ALA A 273 -4.69 -7.51 -15.53
CA ALA A 273 -4.73 -8.70 -16.35
C ALA A 273 -5.34 -9.89 -15.60
N VAL A 274 -4.99 -10.08 -14.32
CA VAL A 274 -5.59 -11.13 -13.46
C VAL A 274 -7.12 -10.98 -13.39
N GLN A 275 -7.62 -9.76 -13.23
CA GLN A 275 -9.05 -9.49 -13.18
C GLN A 275 -9.73 -9.79 -14.53
N GLY A 276 -9.11 -9.40 -15.63
CA GLY A 276 -9.58 -9.72 -16.98
C GLY A 276 -9.67 -11.23 -17.24
N VAL A 277 -8.64 -12.00 -16.86
CA VAL A 277 -8.63 -13.46 -16.96
C VAL A 277 -9.73 -14.08 -16.10
N ALA A 278 -9.91 -13.60 -14.87
CA ALA A 278 -10.94 -14.10 -13.99
C ALA A 278 -12.35 -13.82 -14.51
N ALA A 279 -12.60 -12.63 -15.06
CA ALA A 279 -13.88 -12.28 -15.70
C ALA A 279 -14.17 -13.19 -16.91
N LEU A 280 -13.14 -13.48 -17.72
CA LEU A 280 -13.25 -14.45 -18.81
C LEU A 280 -13.60 -15.85 -18.30
N MET A 281 -13.00 -16.30 -17.17
CA MET A 281 -13.31 -17.59 -16.53
C MET A 281 -14.72 -17.67 -15.97
N LEU A 282 -15.24 -16.57 -15.45
CA LEU A 282 -16.64 -16.51 -15.04
C LEU A 282 -17.58 -16.62 -16.26
N ALA A 283 -17.29 -15.90 -17.34
CA ALA A 283 -18.06 -15.94 -18.58
C ALA A 283 -18.06 -17.35 -19.21
N THR A 284 -16.92 -18.05 -19.20
CA THR A 284 -16.88 -19.45 -19.65
C THR A 284 -17.60 -20.41 -18.72
N GLY A 285 -17.62 -20.15 -17.41
CA GLY A 285 -18.47 -20.81 -16.44
C GLY A 285 -19.95 -20.77 -16.84
N LEU A 286 -20.46 -19.56 -17.14
CA LEU A 286 -21.83 -19.35 -17.57
C LEU A 286 -22.11 -20.02 -18.93
N LEU A 287 -21.19 -19.91 -19.88
CA LEU A 287 -21.30 -20.58 -21.18
C LEU A 287 -21.36 -22.11 -21.01
N ALA A 288 -20.50 -22.70 -20.17
CA ALA A 288 -20.48 -24.12 -19.88
C ALA A 288 -21.80 -24.60 -19.28
N LEU A 289 -22.42 -23.80 -18.39
CA LEU A 289 -23.74 -24.07 -17.83
C LEU A 289 -24.83 -24.11 -18.91
N VAL A 290 -24.83 -23.15 -19.83
CA VAL A 290 -25.79 -23.07 -20.94
C VAL A 290 -25.60 -24.25 -21.90
N LEU A 291 -24.36 -24.53 -22.31
CA LEU A 291 -24.04 -25.60 -23.26
C LEU A 291 -24.28 -27.00 -22.67
N SER A 292 -24.19 -27.14 -21.35
CA SER A 292 -24.34 -28.41 -20.64
C SER A 292 -25.73 -28.67 -20.09
N ARG A 293 -26.76 -27.90 -20.48
CA ARG A 293 -28.16 -28.11 -20.03
C ARG A 293 -28.64 -29.57 -20.04
N PRO A 294 -28.29 -30.43 -21.02
CA PRO A 294 -28.70 -31.85 -21.01
C PRO A 294 -28.03 -32.69 -19.91
N ARG A 295 -26.99 -32.19 -19.26
CA ARG A 295 -26.28 -32.78 -18.12
C ARG A 295 -25.95 -31.67 -17.12
N PRO A 296 -26.93 -31.23 -16.32
CA PRO A 296 -26.79 -30.03 -15.49
C PRO A 296 -25.59 -30.13 -14.53
N LEU A 297 -25.31 -31.32 -13.98
CA LEU A 297 -24.12 -31.53 -13.17
C LEU A 297 -22.82 -31.15 -13.88
N ALA A 298 -22.68 -31.40 -15.19
CA ALA A 298 -21.46 -31.06 -15.92
C ALA A 298 -21.22 -29.55 -15.93
N GLY A 299 -22.27 -28.75 -16.12
CA GLY A 299 -22.19 -27.28 -16.07
C GLY A 299 -22.11 -26.72 -14.65
N MET A 300 -22.73 -27.38 -13.67
CA MET A 300 -22.74 -26.96 -12.28
C MET A 300 -21.48 -27.37 -11.50
N TYR A 301 -20.73 -28.38 -11.96
CA TYR A 301 -19.61 -28.97 -11.22
C TYR A 301 -18.64 -27.90 -10.69
N SER A 302 -18.21 -26.99 -11.57
CA SER A 302 -17.35 -25.88 -11.21
C SER A 302 -18.01 -24.87 -10.28
N LEU A 303 -19.29 -24.54 -10.49
CA LEU A 303 -20.05 -23.60 -9.63
C LEU A 303 -20.15 -24.10 -8.19
N LEU A 304 -20.32 -25.42 -8.00
CA LEU A 304 -20.40 -26.04 -6.68
C LEU A 304 -19.08 -25.93 -5.88
N TYR A 305 -17.95 -25.73 -6.56
CA TYR A 305 -16.65 -25.48 -5.92
C TYR A 305 -16.36 -24.01 -5.61
N PHE A 306 -17.18 -23.07 -6.09
CA PHE A 306 -17.14 -21.69 -5.61
C PHE A 306 -17.80 -21.53 -4.23
N ALA A 307 -18.71 -22.42 -3.83
CA ALA A 307 -19.34 -22.37 -2.50
C ALA A 307 -18.31 -22.48 -1.33
N PRO A 308 -17.32 -23.40 -1.36
CA PRO A 308 -16.20 -23.40 -0.42
C PRO A 308 -15.48 -22.05 -0.28
N LEU A 309 -15.33 -21.27 -1.36
CA LEU A 309 -14.61 -20.00 -1.34
C LEU A 309 -15.34 -18.94 -0.51
N LEU A 310 -16.68 -18.97 -0.47
CA LEU A 310 -17.46 -18.09 0.39
C LEU A 310 -17.23 -18.43 1.88
N PHE A 311 -17.22 -19.73 2.21
CA PHE A 311 -16.96 -20.17 3.58
C PHE A 311 -15.52 -19.87 4.03
N ILE A 312 -14.55 -20.04 3.13
CA ILE A 312 -13.17 -19.60 3.32
C ILE A 312 -13.11 -18.09 3.55
N ALA A 313 -13.83 -17.29 2.76
CA ALA A 313 -13.85 -15.84 2.91
C ALA A 313 -14.36 -15.41 4.29
N LEU A 314 -15.33 -16.12 4.86
CA LEU A 314 -15.84 -15.87 6.21
C LEU A 314 -14.79 -16.16 7.29
N ILE A 315 -14.10 -17.30 7.21
CA ILE A 315 -13.11 -17.72 8.21
C ILE A 315 -11.82 -16.88 8.09
N TYR A 316 -11.27 -16.78 6.88
CA TYR A 316 -9.98 -16.15 6.65
C TYR A 316 -10.02 -14.62 6.61
N ARG A 317 -11.20 -14.00 6.73
CA ARG A 317 -11.29 -12.55 6.98
C ARG A 317 -10.61 -12.16 8.30
N GLY A 318 -10.70 -13.01 9.33
CA GLY A 318 -10.07 -12.81 10.64
C GLY A 318 -8.67 -13.42 10.77
N ILE A 319 -8.20 -14.15 9.75
CA ILE A 319 -6.91 -14.84 9.74
C ILE A 319 -6.17 -14.40 8.48
N PRO A 320 -5.30 -13.38 8.53
CA PRO A 320 -4.68 -12.76 7.34
C PRO A 320 -3.62 -13.65 6.64
N LYS A 321 -3.76 -14.98 6.72
CA LYS A 321 -2.91 -15.99 6.07
C LYS A 321 -3.33 -16.34 4.64
N TRP A 322 -4.45 -15.80 4.14
CA TRP A 322 -4.94 -16.13 2.81
C TRP A 322 -4.09 -15.51 1.69
N GLY A 323 -3.77 -16.31 0.67
CA GLY A 323 -2.85 -15.95 -0.42
C GLY A 323 -3.08 -16.81 -1.67
N ALA A 324 -2.45 -16.43 -2.79
CA ALA A 324 -2.66 -17.09 -4.09
C ALA A 324 -2.35 -18.61 -4.05
N ARG A 325 -1.28 -19.01 -3.36
CA ARG A 325 -0.93 -20.43 -3.14
C ARG A 325 -2.06 -21.25 -2.50
N HIS A 326 -2.82 -20.67 -1.57
CA HIS A 326 -3.95 -21.33 -0.90
C HIS A 326 -5.15 -21.48 -1.85
N ALA A 327 -5.42 -20.44 -2.64
CA ALA A 327 -6.51 -20.46 -3.63
C ALA A 327 -6.25 -21.43 -4.79
N SER A 328 -4.97 -21.73 -5.10
CA SER A 328 -4.58 -22.63 -6.20
C SER A 328 -5.18 -24.04 -6.11
N LEU A 329 -5.45 -24.55 -4.90
CA LEU A 329 -6.13 -25.83 -4.68
C LEU A 329 -7.52 -25.86 -5.34
N PHE A 330 -8.17 -24.71 -5.45
CA PHE A 330 -9.51 -24.55 -6.02
C PHE A 330 -9.48 -24.13 -7.50
N ALA A 331 -8.29 -23.94 -8.09
CA ALA A 331 -8.13 -23.57 -9.49
C ALA A 331 -8.87 -24.50 -10.47
N PRO A 332 -9.03 -25.83 -10.25
CA PRO A 332 -9.86 -26.66 -11.11
C PRO A 332 -11.26 -26.09 -11.39
N ALA A 333 -11.86 -25.39 -10.42
CA ALA A 333 -13.16 -24.74 -10.58
C ALA A 333 -13.19 -23.74 -11.74
N SER A 334 -12.09 -23.04 -11.99
CA SER A 334 -11.97 -22.00 -13.01
C SER A 334 -11.61 -22.54 -14.41
N PHE A 335 -10.91 -23.68 -14.49
CA PHE A 335 -10.43 -24.23 -15.76
C PHE A 335 -11.35 -25.32 -16.34
N LEU A 336 -11.98 -26.13 -15.49
CA LEU A 336 -12.89 -27.19 -15.94
C LEU A 336 -14.10 -26.70 -16.76
N PRO A 337 -14.68 -25.49 -16.57
CA PRO A 337 -15.81 -25.04 -17.37
C PRO A 337 -15.50 -25.00 -18.87
N LEU A 338 -14.34 -24.50 -19.26
CA LEU A 338 -13.93 -24.44 -20.66
C LEU A 338 -13.81 -25.85 -21.26
N ALA A 339 -13.21 -26.77 -20.52
CA ALA A 339 -13.11 -28.17 -20.94
C ALA A 339 -14.48 -28.85 -21.06
N VAL A 340 -15.38 -28.60 -20.12
CA VAL A 340 -16.78 -29.08 -20.18
C VAL A 340 -17.49 -28.47 -21.40
N ALA A 341 -17.31 -27.19 -21.67
CA ALA A 341 -17.91 -26.52 -22.82
C ALA A 341 -17.47 -27.15 -24.16
N TRP A 342 -16.17 -27.47 -24.31
CA TRP A 342 -15.63 -28.26 -25.43
C TRP A 342 -16.22 -29.68 -25.51
N GLY A 343 -16.56 -30.29 -24.38
CA GLY A 343 -17.27 -31.57 -24.37
C GLY A 343 -18.77 -31.46 -24.72
N SER A 344 -19.40 -30.33 -24.43
CA SER A 344 -20.84 -30.13 -24.53
C SER A 344 -21.30 -29.51 -25.85
N PHE A 345 -20.52 -28.62 -26.49
CA PHE A 345 -20.94 -27.92 -27.72
C PHE A 345 -21.25 -28.88 -28.89
N GLN A 346 -20.62 -30.06 -28.91
CA GLN A 346 -20.87 -31.07 -29.94
C GLN A 346 -22.32 -31.58 -29.96
N ARG A 347 -23.10 -31.31 -28.91
CA ARG A 347 -24.51 -31.69 -28.78
C ARG A 347 -25.49 -30.67 -29.37
N ILE A 348 -25.02 -29.48 -29.72
CA ILE A 348 -25.84 -28.45 -30.36
C ILE A 348 -26.33 -29.00 -31.71
N ARG A 349 -27.66 -29.05 -31.90
CA ARG A 349 -28.30 -29.55 -33.13
C ARG A 349 -28.34 -28.50 -34.24
N LEU A 350 -28.58 -27.23 -33.88
CA LEU A 350 -28.64 -26.11 -34.82
C LEU A 350 -27.25 -25.78 -35.36
N ARG A 351 -27.07 -25.87 -36.69
CA ARG A 351 -25.76 -25.74 -37.34
C ARG A 351 -25.10 -24.39 -37.07
N TRP A 352 -25.83 -23.29 -37.22
CA TRP A 352 -25.28 -21.94 -37.01
C TRP A 352 -24.85 -21.72 -35.55
N LEU A 353 -25.68 -22.11 -34.57
CA LEU A 353 -25.31 -22.03 -33.14
C LEU A 353 -24.07 -22.87 -32.82
N LYS A 354 -23.92 -24.03 -33.48
CA LYS A 354 -22.75 -24.89 -33.32
C LYS A 354 -21.49 -24.23 -33.87
N VAL A 355 -21.58 -23.59 -35.04
CA VAL A 355 -20.47 -22.82 -35.64
C VAL A 355 -20.10 -21.64 -34.74
N VAL A 356 -21.07 -20.81 -34.36
CA VAL A 356 -20.84 -19.66 -33.47
C VAL A 356 -20.21 -20.12 -32.15
N SER A 357 -20.79 -21.13 -31.48
CA SER A 357 -20.23 -21.66 -30.23
C SER A 357 -18.83 -22.20 -30.41
N SER A 358 -18.53 -22.86 -31.54
CA SER A 358 -17.18 -23.36 -31.81
C SER A 358 -16.18 -22.23 -32.03
N LEU A 359 -16.54 -21.18 -32.78
CA LEU A 359 -15.70 -20.00 -32.99
C LEU A 359 -15.46 -19.27 -31.67
N THR A 360 -16.51 -19.08 -30.85
CA THR A 360 -16.39 -18.52 -29.50
C THR A 360 -15.47 -19.35 -28.64
N LEU A 361 -15.62 -20.68 -28.61
CA LEU A 361 -14.74 -21.56 -27.83
C LEU A 361 -13.29 -21.51 -28.31
N VAL A 362 -13.04 -21.46 -29.61
CA VAL A 362 -11.69 -21.31 -30.17
C VAL A 362 -11.09 -19.97 -29.76
N ALA A 363 -11.81 -18.86 -29.96
CA ALA A 363 -11.35 -17.52 -29.62
C ALA A 363 -11.04 -17.41 -28.12
N VAL A 364 -11.93 -17.90 -27.27
CA VAL A 364 -11.74 -17.93 -25.82
C VAL A 364 -10.56 -18.81 -25.42
N THR A 365 -10.41 -20.00 -26.02
CA THR A 365 -9.27 -20.89 -25.74
C THR A 365 -7.95 -20.27 -26.17
N ALA A 366 -7.92 -19.57 -27.31
CA ALA A 366 -6.74 -18.83 -27.77
C ALA A 366 -6.40 -17.67 -26.83
N LEU A 367 -7.40 -16.95 -26.34
CA LEU A 367 -7.23 -15.86 -25.38
C LEU A 367 -6.67 -16.38 -24.04
N TYR A 368 -7.19 -17.50 -23.52
CA TYR A 368 -6.55 -18.19 -22.38
C TYR A 368 -5.12 -18.57 -22.71
N GLY A 369 -4.89 -19.24 -23.85
CA GLY A 369 -3.57 -19.67 -24.26
C GLY A 369 -2.56 -18.54 -24.23
N ARG A 370 -2.93 -17.34 -24.68
CA ARG A 370 -2.09 -16.13 -24.58
C ARG A 370 -1.73 -15.77 -23.13
N PHE A 371 -2.74 -15.64 -22.25
CA PHE A 371 -2.49 -15.27 -20.86
C PHE A 371 -1.72 -16.34 -20.08
N LEU A 372 -2.02 -17.62 -20.31
CA LEU A 372 -1.32 -18.74 -19.68
C LEU A 372 0.12 -18.80 -20.17
N TRP A 373 0.37 -18.61 -21.47
CA TRP A 373 1.71 -18.53 -22.03
C TRP A 373 2.53 -17.41 -21.40
N GLU A 374 1.98 -16.20 -21.32
CA GLU A 374 2.68 -15.06 -20.72
C GLU A 374 2.98 -15.30 -19.23
N ALA A 375 2.01 -15.83 -18.47
CA ALA A 375 2.19 -16.17 -17.07
C ALA A 375 3.22 -17.29 -16.85
N ASP A 376 3.23 -18.32 -17.70
CA ASP A 376 4.20 -19.42 -17.62
C ASP A 376 5.61 -18.96 -18.05
N GLN A 377 5.74 -18.08 -19.02
CA GLN A 377 7.02 -17.44 -19.36
C GLN A 377 7.57 -16.66 -18.16
N ASN A 378 6.71 -15.92 -17.47
CA ASN A 378 7.06 -15.21 -16.24
C ASN A 378 7.47 -16.17 -15.12
N LEU A 379 6.70 -17.23 -14.87
CA LEU A 379 7.00 -18.26 -13.88
C LEU A 379 8.33 -18.99 -14.15
N LEU A 380 8.57 -19.40 -15.40
CA LEU A 380 9.66 -20.31 -15.75
C LEU A 380 10.98 -19.59 -16.04
N THR A 381 10.95 -18.39 -16.62
CA THR A 381 12.16 -17.79 -17.21
C THR A 381 12.48 -16.39 -16.73
N ASN A 382 11.47 -15.60 -16.34
CA ASN A 382 11.64 -14.18 -16.04
C ASN A 382 12.25 -13.95 -14.64
N PRO A 383 13.48 -13.39 -14.53
CA PRO A 383 14.12 -13.13 -13.25
C PRO A 383 13.33 -12.20 -12.32
N THR A 384 12.47 -11.33 -12.87
CA THR A 384 11.60 -10.44 -12.09
C THR A 384 10.56 -11.21 -11.26
N TYR A 385 10.24 -12.44 -11.62
CA TYR A 385 9.33 -13.32 -10.89
C TYR A 385 10.05 -14.49 -10.19
N ALA A 386 11.38 -14.52 -10.28
CA ALA A 386 12.18 -15.52 -9.60
C ALA A 386 12.02 -15.43 -8.08
N ARG A 387 12.13 -16.60 -7.45
CA ARG A 387 12.24 -16.75 -5.99
C ARG A 387 13.56 -16.17 -5.49
N GLU A 388 13.68 -16.13 -4.18
CA GLU A 388 14.88 -15.71 -3.47
C GLU A 388 16.11 -16.55 -3.90
N ASP A 389 17.27 -15.91 -4.04
CA ASP A 389 18.50 -16.58 -4.51
C ASP A 389 19.39 -17.07 -3.36
N TRP A 390 18.88 -18.02 -2.57
CA TRP A 390 19.61 -18.61 -1.44
C TRP A 390 20.91 -19.31 -1.88
N ARG A 391 20.87 -19.99 -3.03
CA ARG A 391 22.03 -20.66 -3.63
C ARG A 391 23.14 -19.67 -3.99
N GLY A 392 22.79 -18.54 -4.62
CA GLY A 392 23.73 -17.49 -4.98
C GLY A 392 24.38 -16.85 -3.76
N VAL A 393 23.58 -16.51 -2.73
CA VAL A 393 24.09 -15.94 -1.48
C VAL A 393 25.01 -16.92 -0.76
N ALA A 394 24.56 -18.16 -0.55
CA ALA A 394 25.35 -19.19 0.15
C ALA A 394 26.70 -19.44 -0.53
N ARG A 395 26.73 -19.50 -1.87
CA ARG A 395 27.98 -19.61 -2.63
C ARG A 395 28.86 -18.37 -2.46
N TYR A 396 28.31 -17.17 -2.60
CA TYR A 396 29.07 -15.92 -2.51
C TYR A 396 29.74 -15.75 -1.14
N VAL A 397 28.99 -16.03 -0.07
CA VAL A 397 29.48 -16.01 1.32
C VAL A 397 30.48 -17.15 1.54
N GLY A 398 30.17 -18.38 1.11
CA GLY A 398 31.04 -19.53 1.27
C GLY A 398 32.42 -19.37 0.62
N GLU A 399 32.50 -18.72 -0.55
CA GLU A 399 33.76 -18.42 -1.24
C GLU A 399 34.63 -17.35 -0.52
N ARG A 400 34.04 -16.57 0.39
CA ARG A 400 34.67 -15.39 1.01
C ARG A 400 34.78 -15.47 2.52
N ARG A 401 34.11 -16.42 3.16
CA ARG A 401 34.12 -16.59 4.62
C ARG A 401 35.38 -17.32 5.08
N ALA A 402 36.02 -16.78 6.11
CA ALA A 402 36.99 -17.49 6.92
C ALA A 402 36.28 -18.35 7.99
N PRO A 403 36.91 -19.38 8.57
CA PRO A 403 36.33 -20.17 9.65
C PRO A 403 35.99 -19.37 10.92
N SER A 404 36.61 -18.20 11.12
CA SER A 404 36.33 -17.26 12.21
C SER A 404 35.12 -16.36 11.97
N ASP A 405 34.59 -16.34 10.75
CA ASP A 405 33.49 -15.45 10.37
C ASP A 405 32.15 -16.01 10.84
N VAL A 406 31.22 -15.12 11.15
CA VAL A 406 29.88 -15.49 11.62
C VAL A 406 28.84 -15.07 10.58
N VAL A 407 27.88 -15.96 10.31
CA VAL A 407 26.74 -15.68 9.43
C VAL A 407 25.47 -15.58 10.26
N ILE A 408 24.96 -14.37 10.40
CA ILE A 408 23.69 -14.10 11.04
C ILE A 408 22.57 -14.28 10.03
N VAL A 409 21.64 -15.18 10.31
CA VAL A 409 20.42 -15.38 9.51
C VAL A 409 19.27 -14.69 10.22
N SER A 410 18.82 -13.56 9.68
CA SER A 410 17.76 -12.73 10.28
C SER A 410 16.39 -13.03 9.66
N THR A 411 15.43 -13.18 10.57
CA THR A 411 14.33 -14.17 10.55
C THR A 411 14.85 -15.59 10.70
N GLY A 412 15.42 -15.90 11.87
CA GLY A 412 16.18 -17.13 12.11
C GLY A 412 15.45 -18.44 11.82
N SER A 413 14.11 -18.48 11.85
CA SER A 413 13.32 -19.65 11.40
C SER A 413 13.56 -20.06 9.94
N VAL A 414 14.18 -19.20 9.14
CA VAL A 414 14.46 -19.46 7.71
C VAL A 414 15.77 -20.20 7.49
N PHE A 415 16.48 -20.52 8.58
CA PHE A 415 17.74 -21.27 8.56
C PHE A 415 17.73 -22.53 7.68
N PRO A 416 16.61 -23.28 7.46
CA PRO A 416 16.65 -24.44 6.57
C PRO A 416 17.10 -24.10 5.14
N ALA A 417 16.75 -22.91 4.64
CA ALA A 417 17.17 -22.44 3.32
C ALA A 417 18.68 -22.16 3.26
N TRP A 418 19.24 -21.65 4.36
CA TRP A 418 20.69 -21.45 4.48
C TRP A 418 21.42 -22.79 4.62
N VAL A 419 21.02 -23.62 5.57
CA VAL A 419 21.66 -24.90 5.90
C VAL A 419 21.69 -25.84 4.71
N TYR A 420 20.64 -25.83 3.86
CA TYR A 420 20.62 -26.63 2.64
C TYR A 420 21.80 -26.36 1.70
N TYR A 421 22.28 -25.11 1.61
CA TYR A 421 23.37 -24.72 0.70
C TYR A 421 24.72 -24.53 1.38
N ALA A 422 24.75 -24.04 2.63
CA ALA A 422 25.97 -23.59 3.31
C ALA A 422 26.33 -24.38 4.58
N GLY A 423 25.44 -25.27 5.04
CA GLY A 423 25.57 -25.93 6.34
C GLY A 423 25.24 -25.02 7.53
N ASP A 424 25.37 -25.55 8.74
CA ASP A 424 25.10 -24.87 10.01
C ASP A 424 26.36 -24.27 10.69
N GLU A 425 27.55 -24.61 10.18
CA GLU A 425 28.82 -24.11 10.70
C GLU A 425 28.92 -22.58 10.61
N GLY A 426 29.20 -21.94 11.75
CA GLY A 426 29.33 -20.48 11.89
C GLY A 426 28.02 -19.70 11.76
N MET A 427 26.86 -20.38 11.74
CA MET A 427 25.55 -19.74 11.60
C MET A 427 24.96 -19.31 12.95
N LEU A 428 24.41 -18.11 13.01
CA LEU A 428 23.60 -17.58 14.12
C LEU A 428 22.20 -17.20 13.62
N PRO A 429 21.18 -18.04 13.81
CA PRO A 429 19.80 -17.67 13.50
C PRO A 429 19.22 -16.72 14.56
N LEU A 430 18.65 -15.59 14.14
CA LEU A 430 18.03 -14.60 15.03
C LEU A 430 16.57 -14.27 14.62
N PRO A 431 15.56 -14.54 15.46
CA PRO A 431 15.61 -15.35 16.68
C PRO A 431 15.86 -16.84 16.34
N ASN A 432 16.46 -17.59 17.27
CA ASN A 432 16.75 -19.00 17.08
C ASN A 432 15.52 -19.87 17.38
N GLU A 433 14.56 -19.87 16.46
CA GLU A 433 13.34 -20.66 16.57
C GLU A 433 13.11 -21.52 15.33
N PRO A 434 12.57 -22.75 15.47
CA PRO A 434 12.34 -23.63 14.34
C PRO A 434 11.15 -23.20 13.46
N LEU A 435 10.29 -22.32 13.96
CA LEU A 435 9.10 -21.81 13.28
C LEU A 435 9.00 -20.31 13.46
N LEU A 436 8.42 -19.63 12.47
CA LEU A 436 8.20 -18.19 12.52
C LEU A 436 7.08 -17.83 13.52
N ASP A 437 7.43 -17.05 14.54
CA ASP A 437 6.48 -16.41 15.45
C ASP A 437 6.62 -14.88 15.39
N VAL A 438 5.57 -14.19 14.94
CA VAL A 438 5.58 -12.72 14.87
C VAL A 438 5.53 -12.05 16.24
N THR A 439 5.22 -12.78 17.30
CA THR A 439 5.19 -12.24 18.67
C THR A 439 6.52 -12.34 19.38
N HIS A 440 7.48 -13.07 18.81
CA HIS A 440 8.86 -13.09 19.28
C HIS A 440 9.74 -12.23 18.36
N ILE A 441 9.68 -10.92 18.59
CA ILE A 441 10.55 -9.95 17.93
C ILE A 441 11.85 -9.83 18.69
N LEU A 442 12.93 -9.59 17.96
CA LEU A 442 14.24 -9.26 18.49
C LEU A 442 14.19 -8.01 19.37
N THR A 443 14.60 -8.17 20.63
CA THR A 443 14.75 -7.08 21.59
C THR A 443 16.22 -6.78 21.84
N TYR A 444 16.54 -5.52 22.20
CA TYR A 444 17.93 -5.13 22.45
C TYR A 444 18.64 -6.03 23.48
N PRO A 445 18.10 -6.28 24.70
CA PRO A 445 18.81 -7.06 25.71
C PRO A 445 19.12 -8.49 25.26
N GLU A 446 18.22 -9.09 24.47
CA GLU A 446 18.41 -10.41 23.93
C GLU A 446 19.47 -10.43 22.82
N VAL A 447 19.35 -9.54 21.83
CA VAL A 447 20.28 -9.48 20.70
C VAL A 447 21.68 -9.11 21.16
N ALA A 448 21.83 -8.10 22.01
CA ALA A 448 23.13 -7.68 22.54
C ALA A 448 23.87 -8.85 23.21
N ARG A 449 23.19 -9.60 24.08
CA ARG A 449 23.74 -10.79 24.73
C ARG A 449 24.11 -11.89 23.73
N GLN A 450 23.25 -12.16 22.75
CA GLN A 450 23.52 -13.19 21.73
C GLN A 450 24.68 -12.80 20.82
N LEU A 451 24.77 -11.54 20.40
CA LEU A 451 25.88 -11.03 19.58
C LEU A 451 27.20 -11.03 20.36
N ASN A 452 27.23 -10.57 21.61
CA ASN A 452 28.43 -10.63 22.44
C ASN A 452 28.94 -12.07 22.59
N ALA A 453 28.04 -13.03 22.81
CA ALA A 453 28.40 -14.43 22.96
C ALA A 453 28.90 -15.04 21.63
N ALA A 454 28.19 -14.80 20.52
CA ALA A 454 28.53 -15.37 19.22
C ALA A 454 29.79 -14.75 18.60
N LEU A 455 30.08 -13.48 18.92
CA LEU A 455 31.21 -12.73 18.38
C LEU A 455 32.37 -12.59 19.38
N ALA A 456 32.34 -13.30 20.51
CA ALA A 456 33.37 -13.22 21.55
C ALA A 456 34.78 -13.58 21.03
N SER A 457 34.87 -14.52 20.08
CA SER A 457 36.12 -14.91 19.42
C SER A 457 36.39 -14.18 18.10
N CYS A 458 35.54 -13.23 17.70
CA CYS A 458 35.69 -12.47 16.46
C CYS A 458 36.69 -11.33 16.65
N GLY A 459 37.94 -11.55 16.22
CA GLY A 459 38.92 -10.46 16.13
C GLY A 459 40.12 -10.81 15.25
N PRO A 460 40.43 -10.01 14.22
CA PRO A 460 39.50 -9.40 13.28
C PRO A 460 38.69 -10.48 12.52
N CYS A 461 37.40 -10.24 12.25
CA CYS A 461 36.58 -11.18 11.46
C CYS A 461 35.51 -10.47 10.64
N ASP A 462 34.92 -11.17 9.68
CA ASP A 462 33.74 -10.71 8.98
C ASP A 462 32.46 -11.28 9.59
N VAL A 463 31.45 -10.41 9.71
CA VAL A 463 30.09 -10.77 10.10
C VAL A 463 29.17 -10.54 8.91
N TRP A 464 28.53 -11.61 8.47
CA TRP A 464 27.60 -11.61 7.34
C TRP A 464 26.17 -11.59 7.87
N LEU A 465 25.37 -10.60 7.47
CA LEU A 465 23.95 -10.53 7.78
C LEU A 465 23.16 -10.95 6.54
N VAL A 466 22.49 -12.10 6.60
CA VAL A 466 21.60 -12.62 5.57
C VAL A 466 20.17 -12.53 6.08
N ALA A 467 19.35 -11.67 5.48
CA ALA A 467 18.01 -11.34 5.97
C ALA A 467 16.93 -11.63 4.93
N TRP A 468 15.85 -12.30 5.35
CA TRP A 468 14.64 -12.52 4.55
C TRP A 468 13.40 -12.30 5.42
N LEU A 469 12.48 -11.45 4.99
CA LEU A 469 11.33 -11.03 5.82
C LEU A 469 11.73 -10.49 7.21
N ASP A 470 12.93 -9.92 7.32
CA ASP A 470 13.47 -9.35 8.55
C ASP A 470 12.54 -8.28 9.17
N HIS A 471 11.77 -7.56 8.37
CA HIS A 471 10.69 -6.68 8.86
C HIS A 471 9.62 -7.36 9.73
N VAL A 472 9.60 -8.70 9.82
CA VAL A 472 8.72 -9.48 10.68
C VAL A 472 9.33 -9.71 12.06
N THR A 473 10.59 -10.16 12.13
CA THR A 473 11.27 -10.54 13.38
C THR A 473 12.22 -9.46 13.91
N ASP A 474 12.70 -8.58 13.03
CA ASP A 474 13.51 -7.39 13.30
C ASP A 474 12.92 -6.13 12.62
N PRO A 475 11.67 -5.74 12.95
CA PRO A 475 10.98 -4.60 12.33
C PRO A 475 11.65 -3.24 12.58
N THR A 476 12.63 -3.17 13.48
CA THR A 476 13.35 -1.94 13.82
C THR A 476 14.75 -1.88 13.21
N GLY A 477 15.22 -2.96 12.58
CA GLY A 477 16.57 -3.07 12.04
C GLY A 477 17.63 -3.07 13.13
N LEU A 478 17.33 -3.67 14.28
CA LEU A 478 18.16 -3.72 15.48
C LEU A 478 19.50 -4.39 15.20
N VAL A 479 19.51 -5.60 14.62
CA VAL A 479 20.75 -6.37 14.41
C VAL A 479 21.71 -5.57 13.54
N GLU A 480 21.19 -5.04 12.45
CA GLU A 480 21.91 -4.21 11.50
C GLU A 480 22.49 -2.95 12.17
N THR A 481 21.70 -2.27 12.99
CA THR A 481 22.13 -1.05 13.71
C THR A 481 23.27 -1.32 14.68
N LEU A 482 23.24 -2.48 15.36
CA LEU A 482 24.29 -2.88 16.28
C LEU A 482 25.59 -3.22 15.54
N LEU A 483 25.51 -3.91 14.40
CA LEU A 483 26.68 -4.21 13.57
C LEU A 483 27.31 -2.94 12.97
N GLU A 484 26.50 -1.99 12.50
CA GLU A 484 26.96 -0.66 12.05
C GLU A 484 27.70 0.12 13.13
N HIS A 485 27.41 -0.13 14.41
CA HIS A 485 28.05 0.57 15.52
C HIS A 485 29.47 0.06 15.82
N VAL A 486 29.75 -1.22 15.55
CA VAL A 486 30.98 -1.90 15.95
C VAL A 486 31.87 -2.33 14.79
N GLY A 487 31.34 -2.36 13.57
CA GLY A 487 32.02 -2.87 12.38
C GLY A 487 31.98 -1.90 11.21
N GLN A 488 32.99 -2.00 10.34
CA GLN A 488 33.02 -1.29 9.07
C GLN A 488 32.29 -2.10 8.00
N GLU A 489 31.23 -1.53 7.42
CA GLU A 489 30.52 -2.16 6.31
C GLU A 489 31.42 -2.32 5.08
N GLN A 490 31.33 -3.48 4.46
CA GLN A 490 32.02 -3.86 3.23
C GLN A 490 30.99 -4.00 2.10
N PRO A 491 31.34 -3.64 0.86
CA PRO A 491 30.43 -3.74 -0.27
C PRO A 491 30.07 -5.20 -0.58
N VAL A 492 28.80 -5.43 -0.88
CA VAL A 492 28.22 -6.73 -1.27
C VAL A 492 27.33 -6.50 -2.50
N PRO A 493 27.32 -7.41 -3.50
CA PRO A 493 26.40 -7.30 -4.63
C PRO A 493 24.94 -7.54 -4.19
N ASP A 494 24.00 -7.01 -4.96
CA ASP A 494 22.58 -7.25 -4.72
C ASP A 494 22.20 -8.70 -5.05
N PHE A 495 21.36 -9.29 -4.20
CA PHE A 495 20.78 -10.61 -4.41
C PHE A 495 19.26 -10.53 -4.51
N ARG A 496 18.69 -11.38 -5.36
CA ARG A 496 17.24 -11.41 -5.56
C ARG A 496 16.53 -11.83 -4.27
N GLY A 497 15.69 -10.93 -3.75
CA GLY A 497 14.77 -11.22 -2.65
C GLY A 497 15.42 -11.43 -1.28
N LEU A 498 16.72 -11.20 -1.15
CA LEU A 498 17.49 -11.36 0.09
C LEU A 498 18.31 -10.10 0.35
N LYS A 499 18.30 -9.63 1.59
CA LYS A 499 19.21 -8.58 2.04
C LYS A 499 20.50 -9.24 2.53
N VAL A 500 21.64 -8.85 1.99
CA VAL A 500 22.96 -9.34 2.41
C VAL A 500 23.85 -8.16 2.72
N ARG A 501 24.39 -8.11 3.95
CA ARG A 501 25.37 -7.11 4.39
C ARG A 501 26.59 -7.81 4.97
N ARG A 502 27.76 -7.15 4.88
CA ARG A 502 29.02 -7.65 5.43
C ARG A 502 29.67 -6.57 6.28
N PHE A 503 30.06 -6.92 7.49
CA PHE A 503 30.73 -6.02 8.42
C PHE A 503 32.06 -6.60 8.84
N ARG A 504 33.14 -5.83 8.69
CA ARG A 504 34.45 -6.20 9.22
C ARG A 504 34.60 -5.64 10.63
N LEU A 505 34.81 -6.52 11.59
CA LEU A 505 35.07 -6.17 12.98
C LEU A 505 36.57 -6.31 13.24
N GLU A 506 37.18 -5.26 13.77
CA GLU A 506 38.60 -5.28 14.16
C GLU A 506 38.82 -5.90 15.55
N ARG A 507 37.77 -5.92 16.39
CA ARG A 507 37.78 -6.50 17.73
C ARG A 507 36.39 -7.05 18.10
N PRO A 508 36.31 -7.97 19.08
CA PRO A 508 35.02 -8.46 19.58
C PRO A 508 34.15 -7.29 20.07
N PRO A 509 32.84 -7.31 19.79
CA PRO A 509 31.94 -6.30 20.32
C PRO A 509 31.67 -6.53 21.81
N ASP A 510 31.38 -5.43 22.51
CA ASP A 510 30.96 -5.44 23.92
C ASP A 510 29.73 -4.55 24.07
N PHE A 511 28.57 -5.10 23.69
CA PHE A 511 27.29 -4.40 23.82
C PHE A 511 26.85 -4.37 25.28
N PRO A 512 26.57 -3.19 25.86
CA PRO A 512 26.10 -3.07 27.24
C PRO A 512 24.69 -3.65 27.44
N ALA A 513 24.29 -3.85 28.70
CA ALA A 513 22.96 -4.38 29.05
C ALA A 513 21.81 -3.45 28.64
N ASP A 514 22.04 -2.14 28.75
CA ASP A 514 21.14 -1.10 28.23
C ASP A 514 21.56 -0.68 26.82
N PRO A 515 20.62 -0.22 25.98
CA PRO A 515 20.96 0.30 24.66
C PRO A 515 21.98 1.45 24.71
N PRO A 516 22.92 1.51 23.76
CA PRO A 516 23.80 2.66 23.62
C PRO A 516 22.95 3.88 23.22
N ALA A 517 22.92 4.86 24.11
CA ALA A 517 22.29 6.16 23.89
C ALA A 517 23.25 7.24 24.39
N ALA A 518 23.57 8.21 23.52
CA ALA A 518 24.38 9.36 23.90
C ALA A 518 23.68 10.24 24.93
N GLU A 519 22.35 10.35 24.82
CA GLU A 519 21.51 11.11 25.74
C GLU A 519 20.28 10.31 26.18
N ARG A 520 19.87 10.53 27.43
CA ARG A 520 18.74 9.85 28.08
C ARG A 520 17.78 10.87 28.70
N PRO A 521 16.92 11.52 27.90
CA PRO A 521 15.97 12.50 28.41
C PRO A 521 14.87 11.86 29.27
N ASP A 522 14.57 10.56 29.05
CA ASP A 522 13.56 9.77 29.77
C ASP A 522 12.22 10.50 29.96
N VAL A 523 11.67 11.04 28.87
CA VAL A 523 10.48 11.91 28.89
C VAL A 523 9.28 11.28 28.20
N GLU A 524 8.12 11.37 28.86
CA GLU A 524 6.86 10.91 28.30
C GLU A 524 6.32 11.96 27.33
N LEU A 525 6.23 11.61 26.05
CA LEU A 525 5.74 12.51 25.01
C LEU A 525 4.26 12.30 24.73
N LEU A 526 3.75 11.07 24.81
CA LEU A 526 2.32 10.80 24.75
C LEU A 526 1.95 9.84 25.87
N PRO A 527 0.69 9.83 26.35
CA PRO A 527 0.27 8.94 27.43
C PRO A 527 0.68 7.48 27.19
N GLY A 528 1.53 6.94 28.07
CA GLY A 528 2.04 5.57 28.02
C GLY A 528 3.23 5.34 27.08
N LEU A 529 3.79 6.37 26.43
CA LEU A 529 4.88 6.26 25.47
C LEU A 529 6.00 7.26 25.75
N ARG A 530 7.17 6.72 26.13
CA ARG A 530 8.32 7.50 26.62
C ARG A 530 9.51 7.43 25.67
N LEU A 531 10.14 8.56 25.41
CA LEU A 531 11.46 8.63 24.77
C LEU A 531 12.53 8.35 25.84
N TRP A 532 13.06 7.12 25.84
CA TRP A 532 14.07 6.67 26.80
C TRP A 532 15.44 7.28 26.52
N GLY A 533 15.86 7.28 25.26
CA GLY A 533 17.19 7.73 24.86
C GLY A 533 17.32 8.01 23.38
N TYR A 534 18.35 8.74 22.99
CA TYR A 534 18.67 8.96 21.59
C TYR A 534 20.17 9.11 21.34
N THR A 535 20.56 8.93 20.08
CA THR A 535 21.92 9.14 19.58
C THR A 535 21.85 9.91 18.28
N LEU A 536 22.52 11.07 18.26
CA LEU A 536 22.86 11.86 17.08
C LEU A 536 24.34 11.63 16.73
N PRO A 537 24.77 11.87 15.49
CA PRO A 537 26.18 11.85 15.14
C PRO A 537 26.91 12.91 15.97
N ASP A 538 28.16 12.64 16.32
CA ASP A 538 28.99 13.64 16.98
C ASP A 538 29.26 14.81 16.03
N ALA A 539 29.15 16.03 16.55
CA ALA A 539 29.50 17.22 15.80
C ALA A 539 31.04 17.29 15.64
N PRO A 540 31.55 17.75 14.50
CA PRO A 540 30.83 18.34 13.36
C PRO A 540 30.26 17.33 12.34
N HIS A 541 29.04 17.59 11.82
CA HIS A 541 28.39 16.79 10.78
C HIS A 541 28.51 17.45 9.39
N PRO A 542 28.95 16.77 8.33
CA PRO A 542 29.03 17.35 6.98
C PRO A 542 27.65 17.64 6.37
N ALA A 543 27.51 18.78 5.68
CA ALA A 543 26.26 19.15 4.99
C ALA A 543 25.86 18.21 3.83
N ASP A 544 26.80 17.41 3.32
CA ASP A 544 26.61 16.49 2.18
C ASP A 544 26.29 15.04 2.59
N ARG A 545 25.99 14.81 3.89
CA ARG A 545 25.61 13.49 4.41
C ARG A 545 24.27 13.54 5.14
N PRO A 546 23.44 12.50 5.03
CA PRO A 546 22.19 12.42 5.79
C PRO A 546 22.47 12.46 7.30
N LEU A 547 21.61 13.17 8.03
CA LEU A 547 21.63 13.20 9.47
C LEU A 547 20.87 11.99 10.02
N GLU A 548 21.60 11.01 10.54
CA GLU A 548 21.05 9.79 11.13
C GLU A 548 20.71 9.99 12.61
N LEU A 549 19.49 9.68 13.01
CA LEU A 549 19.01 9.76 14.38
C LEU A 549 18.48 8.39 14.83
N ARG A 550 19.05 7.88 15.92
CA ARG A 550 18.60 6.64 16.57
C ARG A 550 17.85 7.00 17.84
N LEU A 551 16.61 6.55 17.96
CA LEU A 551 15.73 6.81 19.09
C LEU A 551 15.39 5.50 19.78
N TRP A 552 15.30 5.51 21.09
CA TRP A 552 14.89 4.39 21.91
C TRP A 552 13.63 4.78 22.68
N TRP A 553 12.57 4.00 22.49
CA TRP A 553 11.26 4.23 23.09
C TRP A 553 10.90 3.12 24.06
N VAL A 554 10.18 3.44 25.13
CA VAL A 554 9.71 2.48 26.12
C VAL A 554 8.23 2.73 26.40
N THR A 555 7.49 1.64 26.66
CA THR A 555 6.16 1.68 27.26
C THR A 555 6.09 0.67 28.39
N ASP A 556 5.51 1.05 29.51
CA ASP A 556 5.29 0.15 30.66
C ASP A 556 3.90 -0.48 30.66
N ALA A 557 2.99 0.02 29.81
CA ALA A 557 1.59 -0.38 29.75
C ALA A 557 1.10 -0.42 28.29
N PRO A 558 1.66 -1.30 27.43
CA PRO A 558 1.30 -1.38 26.01
C PRO A 558 -0.20 -1.64 25.80
N GLU A 559 -0.88 -2.31 26.74
CA GLU A 559 -2.32 -2.56 26.68
C GLU A 559 -3.20 -1.30 26.77
N ARG A 560 -2.64 -0.18 27.26
CA ARG A 560 -3.32 1.13 27.28
C ARG A 560 -3.14 1.91 25.99
N LEU A 561 -2.19 1.49 25.15
CA LEU A 561 -1.98 2.08 23.85
C LEU A 561 -2.97 1.46 22.88
N ASP A 562 -3.75 2.31 22.22
CA ASP A 562 -4.66 1.83 21.20
C ASP A 562 -3.87 1.31 19.99
N ALA A 563 -4.48 0.44 19.19
CA ALA A 563 -3.93 -0.03 17.91
C ALA A 563 -3.91 1.06 16.81
N ARG A 564 -3.63 2.32 17.17
CA ARG A 564 -3.52 3.50 16.31
C ARG A 564 -2.16 3.54 15.62
N ALA A 565 -2.05 4.42 14.62
CA ALA A 565 -0.78 4.68 13.93
C ALA A 565 -0.05 5.83 14.64
N TYR A 566 1.05 5.51 15.31
CA TYR A 566 1.96 6.50 15.89
C TYR A 566 2.98 6.91 14.84
N ARG A 567 3.13 8.22 14.62
CA ARG A 567 4.08 8.79 13.68
C ARG A 567 5.06 9.70 14.39
N VAL A 568 6.27 9.72 13.88
CA VAL A 568 7.34 10.57 14.37
C VAL A 568 7.86 11.42 13.22
N SER A 569 8.10 12.70 13.49
CA SER A 569 8.65 13.68 12.57
C SER A 569 9.93 14.25 13.17
N LEU A 570 11.03 14.16 12.43
CA LEU A 570 12.27 14.86 12.73
C LEU A 570 12.31 16.13 11.90
N ARG A 571 12.49 17.28 12.55
CA ARG A 571 12.62 18.59 11.90
C ARG A 571 13.95 19.24 12.27
N LEU A 572 14.63 19.88 11.33
CA LEU A 572 15.89 20.57 11.61
C LEU A 572 15.70 22.07 11.49
N ARG A 573 16.04 22.82 12.55
CA ARG A 573 15.88 24.29 12.59
C ARG A 573 17.18 25.01 12.86
N ASP A 574 17.39 26.14 12.21
CA ASP A 574 18.54 27.01 12.51
C ASP A 574 18.25 28.00 13.66
N ALA A 575 19.22 28.85 13.95
CA ALA A 575 19.10 29.90 14.97
C ALA A 575 18.06 30.99 14.65
N LEU A 576 17.63 31.12 13.39
CA LEU A 576 16.57 32.04 12.95
C LEU A 576 15.18 31.39 13.03
N GLY A 577 15.10 30.12 13.41
CA GLY A 577 13.87 29.34 13.47
C GLY A 577 13.41 28.81 12.11
N ILE A 578 14.23 28.95 11.07
CA ILE A 578 13.94 28.44 9.72
C ILE A 578 14.07 26.93 9.74
N GLU A 579 13.09 26.23 9.16
CA GLU A 579 13.10 24.78 9.03
C GLU A 579 13.79 24.37 7.73
N TRP A 580 14.89 23.65 7.87
CA TRP A 580 15.73 23.23 6.77
C TRP A 580 15.43 21.81 6.30
N GLY A 581 14.79 20.96 7.11
CA GLY A 581 14.47 19.61 6.69
C GLY A 581 13.44 18.94 7.57
N GLN A 582 12.69 18.00 6.99
CA GLN A 582 11.68 17.20 7.67
C GLN A 582 11.75 15.74 7.21
N SER A 583 11.68 14.80 8.16
CA SER A 583 11.51 13.36 7.89
C SER A 583 10.38 12.80 8.74
N ASP A 584 9.29 12.39 8.09
CA ASP A 584 8.11 11.79 8.72
C ASP A 584 8.05 10.29 8.49
N ARG A 585 7.99 9.49 9.57
CA ARG A 585 7.85 8.03 9.47
C ARG A 585 6.88 7.48 10.51
N MET A 586 6.48 6.22 10.34
CA MET A 586 5.86 5.46 11.44
C MET A 586 6.91 5.26 12.53
N LEU A 587 6.46 5.18 13.79
CA LEU A 587 7.37 5.02 14.92
C LEU A 587 8.26 3.78 14.81
N THR A 588 7.75 2.70 14.22
CA THR A 588 8.44 1.42 14.01
C THR A 588 8.02 0.79 12.68
N GLY A 589 8.78 -0.18 12.20
CA GLY A 589 8.51 -0.84 10.92
C GLY A 589 7.29 -1.78 10.93
N GLY A 590 6.61 -1.86 9.78
CA GLY A 590 5.54 -2.82 9.54
C GLY A 590 4.32 -2.63 10.45
N ASN A 591 3.88 -3.73 11.08
CA ASN A 591 2.77 -3.75 12.04
C ASN A 591 3.27 -3.88 13.50
N TYR A 592 4.53 -3.56 13.78
CA TYR A 592 5.10 -3.66 15.14
C TYR A 592 4.81 -2.43 15.99
N ARG A 593 3.53 -2.23 16.29
CA ARG A 593 3.01 -1.04 16.96
C ARG A 593 3.29 -1.03 18.48
N PRO A 594 3.24 0.14 19.13
CA PRO A 594 3.46 0.28 20.57
C PRO A 594 2.61 -0.63 21.47
N ASP A 595 1.37 -0.95 21.07
CA ASP A 595 0.48 -1.88 21.79
C ASP A 595 1.01 -3.33 21.87
N ARG A 596 2.09 -3.61 21.14
CA ARG A 596 2.71 -4.94 21.01
C ARG A 596 4.13 -4.99 21.55
N TRP A 597 4.63 -3.87 22.08
CA TRP A 597 5.97 -3.82 22.62
C TRP A 597 6.04 -4.55 23.96
N PRO A 598 7.13 -5.27 24.24
CA PRO A 598 7.34 -5.82 25.57
C PRO A 598 7.40 -4.68 26.60
N PRO A 599 6.65 -4.77 27.72
CA PRO A 599 6.67 -3.75 28.75
C PRO A 599 8.09 -3.48 29.28
N GLY A 600 8.48 -2.21 29.39
CA GLY A 600 9.77 -1.79 29.94
C GLY A 600 10.99 -2.06 29.06
N VAL A 601 10.82 -2.59 27.84
CA VAL A 601 11.93 -2.90 26.93
C VAL A 601 12.12 -1.78 25.91
N PRO A 602 13.33 -1.21 25.77
CA PRO A 602 13.61 -0.22 24.75
C PRO A 602 13.46 -0.74 23.32
N VAL A 603 12.70 -0.01 22.51
CA VAL A 603 12.43 -0.30 21.10
C VAL A 603 13.06 0.79 20.22
N LEU A 604 13.82 0.37 19.22
CA LEU A 604 14.57 1.25 18.32
C LEU A 604 13.66 1.87 17.24
N THR A 605 13.86 3.16 16.98
CA THR A 605 13.43 3.85 15.77
C THR A 605 14.64 4.48 15.09
N ARG A 606 14.78 4.27 13.78
CA ARG A 606 15.79 4.94 12.95
C ARG A 606 15.13 6.01 12.11
N LEU A 607 15.64 7.23 12.19
CA LEU A 607 15.27 8.34 11.32
C LEU A 607 16.51 8.80 10.57
N SER A 608 16.35 9.12 9.30
CA SER A 608 17.39 9.66 8.44
C SER A 608 16.81 10.88 7.77
N LEU A 609 17.51 12.01 7.89
CA LEU A 609 17.12 13.29 7.29
C LEU A 609 18.18 13.71 6.27
N ASP A 610 17.80 13.72 5.00
CA ASP A 610 18.62 14.33 3.94
C ASP A 610 18.67 15.84 4.15
N LEU A 611 19.90 16.37 4.26
CA LEU A 611 20.12 17.80 4.41
C LEU A 611 20.01 18.47 3.04
N PRO A 612 19.29 19.59 2.91
CA PRO A 612 19.17 20.27 1.62
C PRO A 612 20.51 20.75 1.09
N THR A 613 20.65 20.66 -0.22
CA THR A 613 21.79 21.19 -0.96
C THR A 613 21.98 22.69 -0.67
N GLY A 614 23.18 23.07 -0.24
CA GLY A 614 23.50 24.46 0.13
C GLY A 614 22.99 24.90 1.50
N ILE A 615 22.57 23.98 2.38
CA ILE A 615 22.30 24.32 3.78
C ILE A 615 23.47 25.11 4.39
N PRO A 616 23.25 26.29 5.03
CA PRO A 616 24.32 27.06 5.63
C PRO A 616 25.08 26.24 6.70
N PRO A 617 26.41 26.32 6.77
CA PRO A 617 27.13 25.75 7.91
C PRO A 617 26.73 26.47 9.20
N GLY A 618 26.70 25.79 10.35
CA GLY A 618 26.34 26.43 11.62
C GLY A 618 25.62 25.50 12.58
N LEU A 619 25.03 26.10 13.61
CA LEU A 619 24.34 25.36 14.67
C LEU A 619 22.85 25.16 14.31
N TYR A 620 22.41 23.91 14.38
CA TYR A 620 21.02 23.52 14.13
C TYR A 620 20.44 22.77 15.32
N THR A 621 19.17 23.01 15.63
CA THR A 621 18.41 22.31 16.67
C THR A 621 17.47 21.31 16.01
N PRO A 622 17.71 20.00 16.15
CA PRO A 622 16.74 19.00 15.75
C PRO A 622 15.54 19.00 16.71
N VAL A 623 14.33 19.03 16.17
CA VAL A 623 13.07 18.96 16.90
C VAL A 623 12.36 17.67 16.51
N LEU A 624 12.10 16.84 17.52
CA LEU A 624 11.34 15.61 17.37
C LEU A 624 9.89 15.86 17.71
N ILE A 625 8.98 15.43 16.84
CA ILE A 625 7.53 15.55 17.05
C ILE A 625 6.92 14.16 16.98
N LEU A 626 6.22 13.76 18.04
CA LEU A 626 5.44 12.53 18.11
C LEU A 626 3.96 12.89 17.99
N PHE A 627 3.25 12.22 17.08
CA PHE A 627 1.85 12.54 16.84
C PHE A 627 0.99 11.34 16.44
N THR A 628 -0.29 11.47 16.75
CA THR A 628 -1.42 10.65 16.28
C THR A 628 -2.42 11.58 15.57
N PRO A 629 -3.53 11.08 15.01
CA PRO A 629 -4.58 11.95 14.48
C PRO A 629 -5.22 12.87 15.52
N GLU A 630 -5.10 12.56 16.83
CA GLU A 630 -5.77 13.28 17.91
C GLU A 630 -4.83 14.05 18.85
N ALA A 631 -3.54 13.71 18.90
CA ALA A 631 -2.58 14.29 19.83
C ALA A 631 -1.23 14.55 19.14
N THR A 632 -0.51 15.59 19.58
CA THR A 632 0.80 15.95 19.04
C THR A 632 1.65 16.58 20.13
N GLU A 633 2.85 16.07 20.33
CA GLU A 633 3.80 16.56 21.33
C GLU A 633 5.22 16.64 20.73
N ARG A 634 6.06 17.53 21.26
CA ARG A 634 7.38 17.83 20.67
C ARG A 634 8.47 18.01 21.72
N ILE A 635 9.71 17.69 21.34
CA ILE A 635 10.91 17.90 22.14
C ILE A 635 12.05 18.41 21.26
N SER A 636 12.86 19.34 21.77
CA SER A 636 14.10 19.76 21.12
C SER A 636 15.25 18.87 21.60
N LEU A 637 16.05 18.35 20.68
CA LEU A 637 17.23 17.53 20.96
C LEU A 637 18.48 18.42 21.05
N ARG A 638 19.62 17.83 21.44
CA ARG A 638 20.93 18.51 21.40
C ARG A 638 21.21 19.05 20.01
N ALA A 639 21.69 20.29 19.97
CA ALA A 639 22.05 20.95 18.74
C ALA A 639 23.22 20.26 18.04
N VAL A 640 23.17 20.24 16.70
CA VAL A 640 24.20 19.65 15.83
C VAL A 640 24.86 20.78 15.05
N THR A 641 26.19 20.78 15.01
CA THR A 641 26.94 21.70 14.15
C THR A 641 27.09 21.08 12.76
N VAL A 642 26.47 21.69 11.77
CA VAL A 642 26.62 21.35 10.36
C VAL A 642 27.83 22.10 9.81
N THR A 643 28.69 21.39 9.09
CA THR A 643 29.89 21.93 8.45
C THR A 643 29.73 22.00 6.94
N ARG A 644 30.67 22.69 6.30
CA ARG A 644 30.70 22.85 4.85
C ARG A 644 30.81 21.48 4.15
N PRO A 645 30.17 21.34 2.97
CA PRO A 645 30.30 20.11 2.17
C PRO A 645 31.73 19.94 1.67
N ALA A 646 32.10 18.73 1.26
CA ALA A 646 33.44 18.43 0.76
C ALA A 646 33.77 19.17 -0.56
N ALA A 647 32.75 19.48 -1.35
CA ALA A 647 32.85 20.27 -2.58
C ALA A 647 31.66 21.24 -2.68
N PRO A 648 31.81 22.37 -3.41
CA PRO A 648 30.71 23.30 -3.65
C PRO A 648 29.54 22.58 -4.33
N PRO A 649 28.32 22.62 -3.76
CA PRO A 649 27.18 21.93 -4.34
C PRO A 649 26.78 22.54 -5.69
N GLU A 650 26.25 21.71 -6.59
CA GLU A 650 25.57 22.20 -7.78
C GLU A 650 24.24 22.86 -7.40
N MET A 651 23.80 23.82 -8.22
CA MET A 651 22.50 24.45 -8.02
C MET A 651 21.41 23.42 -8.33
N PRO A 652 20.45 23.19 -7.42
CA PRO A 652 19.38 22.24 -7.66
C PRO A 652 18.50 22.64 -8.85
N GLU A 653 17.89 21.65 -9.52
CA GLU A 653 17.11 21.85 -10.76
C GLU A 653 15.86 22.74 -10.55
N GLU A 654 15.32 22.78 -9.34
CA GLU A 654 14.16 23.60 -8.97
C GLU A 654 14.45 25.11 -8.93
N PHE A 655 15.71 25.53 -8.95
CA PHE A 655 16.09 26.94 -8.98
C PHE A 655 16.12 27.48 -10.40
N VAL A 656 15.45 28.62 -10.60
CA VAL A 656 15.49 29.38 -11.86
C VAL A 656 16.70 30.31 -11.85
N PRO A 657 17.58 30.26 -12.87
CA PRO A 657 18.73 31.15 -12.98
C PRO A 657 18.32 32.62 -13.00
N VAL A 658 19.09 33.47 -12.30
CA VAL A 658 18.85 34.93 -12.26
C VAL A 658 19.68 35.70 -13.28
N ARG A 659 19.28 36.95 -13.56
CA ARG A 659 20.02 37.88 -14.41
C ARG A 659 20.57 39.05 -13.59
N PRO A 660 21.88 39.32 -13.58
CA PRO A 660 22.43 40.47 -12.87
C PRO A 660 22.01 41.78 -13.55
N LYS A 661 21.72 42.80 -12.73
CA LYS A 661 21.26 44.12 -13.14
C LYS A 661 22.33 45.16 -12.78
N GLY A 662 23.17 45.50 -13.76
CA GLY A 662 24.29 46.43 -13.62
C GLY A 662 25.67 45.76 -13.51
N GLU A 663 26.73 46.56 -13.49
CA GLU A 663 28.14 46.12 -13.49
C GLU A 663 28.80 46.09 -12.09
N GLY A 664 28.00 46.10 -11.01
CA GLY A 664 28.52 46.10 -9.64
C GLY A 664 29.12 44.76 -9.21
N SER A 665 30.31 44.78 -8.61
CA SER A 665 30.89 43.60 -7.93
C SER A 665 30.29 43.49 -6.53
N ALA A 666 29.65 42.37 -6.23
CA ALA A 666 29.13 42.04 -4.90
C ALA A 666 29.91 40.86 -4.29
N PRO A 667 30.09 40.82 -2.95
CA PRO A 667 30.83 39.76 -2.29
C PRO A 667 30.15 38.38 -2.42
N LEU A 668 28.85 38.34 -2.73
CA LEU A 668 28.11 37.15 -3.14
C LEU A 668 27.45 37.34 -4.50
N ALA A 669 27.41 36.27 -5.29
CA ALA A 669 26.66 36.20 -6.53
C ALA A 669 25.40 35.34 -6.33
N LEU A 670 24.22 35.88 -6.63
CA LEU A 670 23.00 35.08 -6.71
C LEU A 670 23.05 34.24 -7.99
N LEU A 671 22.87 32.93 -7.86
CA LEU A 671 22.86 31.98 -8.97
C LEU A 671 21.44 31.68 -9.44
N GLY A 672 20.51 31.51 -8.49
CA GLY A 672 19.13 31.15 -8.81
C GLY A 672 18.14 31.45 -7.69
N VAL A 673 16.86 31.44 -8.06
CA VAL A 673 15.70 31.65 -7.18
C VAL A 673 14.74 30.48 -7.35
N HIS A 674 14.25 29.92 -6.24
CA HIS A 674 13.17 28.95 -6.24
C HIS A 674 11.96 29.54 -5.52
N LEU A 675 10.84 29.67 -6.23
CA LEU A 675 9.56 30.11 -5.65
C LEU A 675 8.72 28.89 -5.31
N PHE A 676 8.27 28.76 -4.05
CA PHE A 676 7.35 27.69 -3.67
C PHE A 676 5.97 27.85 -4.29
N GLN A 677 5.62 29.09 -4.62
CA GLN A 677 4.45 29.47 -5.39
C GLN A 677 4.76 30.75 -6.17
N ASP A 678 4.30 30.82 -7.41
CA ASP A 678 4.47 31.97 -8.32
C ASP A 678 3.18 32.80 -8.45
N ARG A 679 2.08 32.31 -7.86
CA ARG A 679 0.76 32.95 -7.87
C ARG A 679 0.18 33.11 -6.47
N VAL A 680 -0.33 34.30 -6.19
CA VAL A 680 -0.84 34.65 -4.86
C VAL A 680 -2.15 35.41 -4.95
N ALA A 681 -3.10 35.06 -4.07
CA ALA A 681 -4.37 35.75 -3.89
C ALA A 681 -4.22 36.97 -2.95
N ILE A 682 -5.28 37.75 -2.78
CA ILE A 682 -5.29 38.87 -1.81
C ILE A 682 -4.88 38.40 -0.40
N CYS A 683 -4.20 39.26 0.35
CA CYS A 683 -3.65 38.97 1.69
C CYS A 683 -2.64 37.80 1.74
N GLY A 684 -2.14 37.34 0.60
CA GLY A 684 -1.20 36.22 0.55
C GLY A 684 0.26 36.64 0.66
N GLN A 685 1.13 35.65 0.54
CA GLN A 685 2.58 35.83 0.63
C GLN A 685 3.29 35.00 -0.42
N ILE A 686 4.45 35.45 -0.88
CA ILE A 686 5.42 34.63 -1.60
C ILE A 686 6.47 34.18 -0.61
N VAL A 687 6.76 32.88 -0.60
CA VAL A 687 7.91 32.31 0.11
C VAL A 687 8.79 31.65 -0.93
N GLY A 688 10.10 31.83 -0.79
CA GLY A 688 11.05 31.22 -1.70
C GLY A 688 12.44 31.09 -1.09
N GLU A 689 13.29 30.45 -1.87
CA GLU A 689 14.68 30.19 -1.58
C GLU A 689 15.57 30.87 -2.61
N LEU A 690 16.77 31.25 -2.18
CA LEU A 690 17.78 31.89 -2.99
C LEU A 690 19.06 31.08 -2.88
N PHE A 691 19.77 30.90 -3.99
CA PHE A 691 21.01 30.13 -4.04
C PHE A 691 22.17 31.01 -4.44
N TRP A 692 23.19 31.09 -3.59
CA TRP A 692 24.28 32.05 -3.65
C TRP A 692 25.63 31.35 -3.82
N GLU A 693 26.57 32.04 -4.45
CA GLU A 693 27.99 31.70 -4.46
C GLU A 693 28.80 32.83 -3.80
N VAL A 694 29.66 32.47 -2.86
CA VAL A 694 30.56 33.42 -2.19
C VAL A 694 31.72 33.74 -3.13
N ARG A 695 31.87 35.01 -3.52
CA ARG A 695 32.93 35.49 -4.43
C ARG A 695 34.12 36.05 -3.66
N GLU A 696 33.85 36.76 -2.58
CA GLU A 696 34.85 37.43 -1.75
C GLU A 696 34.67 37.03 -0.27
N PRO A 697 35.72 37.13 0.57
CA PRO A 697 35.60 36.90 2.01
C PRO A 697 34.54 37.80 2.65
N LEU A 698 33.66 37.21 3.46
CA LEU A 698 32.58 37.93 4.15
C LEU A 698 33.09 38.47 5.49
N SER A 699 33.11 39.80 5.65
CA SER A 699 33.51 40.46 6.91
C SER A 699 32.35 41.10 7.67
N ASP A 700 31.18 41.20 7.04
CA ASP A 700 29.98 41.85 7.57
C ASP A 700 28.82 40.85 7.67
N THR A 701 27.75 41.24 8.36
CA THR A 701 26.45 40.56 8.26
C THR A 701 25.66 41.11 7.08
N TYR A 702 25.00 40.21 6.35
CA TYR A 702 24.27 40.55 5.12
C TYR A 702 22.78 40.26 5.25
N ARG A 703 21.98 41.08 4.57
CA ARG A 703 20.53 40.93 4.44
C ARG A 703 20.18 40.89 2.96
N VAL A 704 19.11 40.20 2.65
CA VAL A 704 18.54 40.14 1.30
C VAL A 704 17.25 40.94 1.30
N ALA A 705 17.17 41.92 0.43
CA ALA A 705 15.94 42.62 0.11
C ALA A 705 15.33 41.99 -1.14
N VAL A 706 14.05 41.65 -1.07
CA VAL A 706 13.29 41.10 -2.21
C VAL A 706 12.13 42.03 -2.51
N ALA A 707 11.92 42.35 -3.78
CA ALA A 707 10.87 43.26 -4.21
C ALA A 707 10.12 42.78 -5.46
N VAL A 708 8.81 43.06 -5.51
CA VAL A 708 7.95 42.81 -6.67
C VAL A 708 6.98 43.97 -6.80
N GLY A 709 7.00 44.69 -7.94
CA GLY A 709 6.04 45.76 -8.26
C GLY A 709 5.81 46.81 -7.15
N GLY A 710 6.86 47.17 -6.42
CA GLY A 710 6.81 48.16 -5.34
C GLY A 710 6.61 47.60 -3.92
N TYR A 711 6.26 46.32 -3.79
CA TYR A 711 6.27 45.62 -2.49
C TYR A 711 7.68 45.12 -2.19
N ARG A 712 8.15 45.31 -0.96
CA ARG A 712 9.52 44.95 -0.56
C ARG A 712 9.55 44.32 0.83
N ALA A 713 10.37 43.30 1.00
CA ALA A 713 10.66 42.67 2.28
C ALA A 713 12.15 42.42 2.41
N GLU A 714 12.64 42.33 3.65
CA GLU A 714 14.05 42.09 3.95
C GLU A 714 14.21 40.93 4.91
N SER A 715 15.13 40.02 4.62
CA SER A 715 15.42 38.84 5.43
C SER A 715 16.94 38.71 5.67
N PRO A 716 17.39 38.18 6.81
CA PRO A 716 18.81 37.85 6.98
C PRO A 716 19.26 36.83 5.94
N LEU A 717 20.48 36.97 5.41
CA LEU A 717 21.03 36.03 4.42
C LEU A 717 21.21 34.63 5.04
N ALA A 718 21.83 34.57 6.21
CA ALA A 718 22.02 33.36 7.01
C ALA A 718 22.31 33.78 8.46
N PRO A 719 22.30 32.85 9.43
CA PRO A 719 22.77 33.16 10.79
C PRO A 719 24.18 33.77 10.78
N PRO A 720 24.50 34.76 11.64
CA PRO A 720 25.82 35.41 11.64
C PRO A 720 27.00 34.43 11.77
N ASP A 721 26.86 33.41 12.62
CA ASP A 721 27.88 32.38 12.81
C ASP A 721 28.11 31.53 11.55
N ALA A 722 27.06 31.35 10.72
CA ALA A 722 27.16 30.66 9.44
C ALA A 722 28.03 31.45 8.45
N LEU A 723 27.82 32.77 8.38
CA LEU A 723 28.55 33.64 7.46
C LEU A 723 30.05 33.64 7.75
N ALA A 724 30.45 33.58 9.02
CA ALA A 724 31.85 33.51 9.45
C ALA A 724 32.57 32.21 9.03
N MET A 725 31.81 31.14 8.74
CA MET A 725 32.38 29.84 8.33
C MET A 725 32.59 29.72 6.82
N LEU A 726 31.97 30.60 6.02
CA LEU A 726 32.00 30.54 4.56
C LEU A 726 33.32 31.07 4.00
N ARG A 727 33.70 30.53 2.84
CA ARG A 727 34.89 30.91 2.07
C ARG A 727 34.54 31.18 0.61
N PRO A 728 35.35 31.94 -0.13
CA PRO A 728 35.20 32.08 -1.57
C PRO A 728 35.09 30.72 -2.26
N GLY A 729 34.09 30.58 -3.14
CA GLY A 729 33.72 29.34 -3.82
C GLY A 729 32.65 28.50 -3.12
N ASP A 730 32.38 28.74 -1.83
CA ASP A 730 31.28 28.08 -1.14
C ASP A 730 29.94 28.55 -1.70
N ARG A 731 28.96 27.65 -1.71
CA ARG A 731 27.58 27.94 -2.12
C ARG A 731 26.63 27.69 -0.97
N LEU A 732 25.69 28.59 -0.80
CA LEU A 732 24.69 28.52 0.26
C LEU A 732 23.30 28.89 -0.25
N ARG A 733 22.31 28.44 0.51
CA ARG A 733 20.92 28.78 0.31
C ARG A 733 20.46 29.76 1.39
N SER A 734 19.49 30.61 1.07
CA SER A 734 18.80 31.48 2.04
C SER A 734 17.30 31.51 1.75
N TYR A 735 16.51 31.97 2.71
CA TYR A 735 15.05 32.09 2.59
C TYR A 735 14.61 33.55 2.54
N PHE A 736 13.48 33.78 1.88
CA PHE A 736 12.78 35.06 1.96
C PHE A 736 11.27 34.85 2.01
N GLN A 737 10.58 35.86 2.55
CA GLN A 737 9.13 35.94 2.59
C GLN A 737 8.71 37.36 2.22
N LEU A 738 7.84 37.49 1.22
CA LEU A 738 7.27 38.75 0.76
C LEU A 738 5.75 38.72 0.95
N LEU A 739 5.24 39.61 1.80
CA LEU A 739 3.82 39.73 2.11
C LEU A 739 3.15 40.75 1.18
N PHE A 740 1.98 40.40 0.64
CA PHE A 740 1.15 41.31 -0.15
C PHE A 740 -0.04 41.78 0.70
N PRO A 741 -0.34 43.09 0.75
CA PRO A 741 -1.47 43.58 1.52
C PRO A 741 -2.79 43.06 0.95
N CYS A 742 -3.83 43.00 1.78
CA CYS A 742 -5.18 42.61 1.38
C CYS A 742 -5.77 43.48 0.26
N ARG A 743 -5.24 44.69 0.09
CA ARG A 743 -5.62 45.67 -0.93
C ARG A 743 -4.68 45.70 -2.14
N ALA A 744 -3.81 44.71 -2.28
CA ALA A 744 -2.98 44.58 -3.47
C ALA A 744 -3.88 44.52 -4.73
N LEU A 745 -3.37 45.08 -5.82
CA LEU A 745 -3.96 45.01 -7.15
C LEU A 745 -3.31 43.87 -7.93
N ASP A 746 -3.91 43.53 -9.08
CA ASP A 746 -3.29 42.60 -10.01
C ASP A 746 -1.91 43.11 -10.44
N LEU A 747 -0.92 42.24 -10.32
CA LEU A 747 0.47 42.57 -10.59
C LEU A 747 1.14 41.39 -11.27
N TYR A 748 1.92 41.67 -12.30
CA TYR A 748 2.82 40.71 -12.92
C TYR A 748 4.16 41.40 -13.15
N ALA A 749 5.16 41.04 -12.35
CA ALA A 749 6.48 41.66 -12.39
C ALA A 749 7.57 40.66 -12.01
N ASP A 750 8.77 40.88 -12.53
CA ASP A 750 9.97 40.12 -12.17
C ASP A 750 10.33 40.36 -10.69
N LEU A 751 10.82 39.31 -10.03
CA LEU A 751 11.35 39.40 -8.68
C LEU A 751 12.69 40.12 -8.68
N GLU A 752 12.80 41.27 -8.02
CA GLU A 752 14.08 41.94 -7.81
C GLU A 752 14.70 41.48 -6.49
N VAL A 753 15.97 41.09 -6.51
CA VAL A 753 16.74 40.68 -5.34
C VAL A 753 17.95 41.61 -5.17
N ASP A 754 18.05 42.25 -4.02
CA ASP A 754 19.10 43.19 -3.61
C ASP A 754 19.91 42.59 -2.46
N LEU A 755 21.25 42.59 -2.56
CA LEU A 755 22.13 42.25 -1.43
C LEU A 755 22.55 43.50 -0.65
N LEU A 756 22.26 43.52 0.65
CA LEU A 756 22.52 44.63 1.55
C LEU A 756 23.47 44.21 2.68
N ARG A 757 24.28 45.15 3.18
CA ARG A 757 24.91 45.00 4.50
C ARG A 757 23.88 45.26 5.60
N ALA A 758 24.19 44.84 6.82
CA ALA A 758 23.29 45.05 7.97
C ALA A 758 22.98 46.52 8.28
N ASP A 759 23.85 47.46 7.89
CA ASP A 759 23.62 48.91 8.00
C ASP A 759 22.68 49.48 6.90
N GLY A 760 22.20 48.63 5.99
CA GLY A 760 21.31 48.99 4.88
C GLY A 760 22.04 49.47 3.62
N THR A 761 23.38 49.51 3.61
CA THR A 761 24.14 49.90 2.43
C THR A 761 24.03 48.85 1.31
N LYS A 762 23.77 49.31 0.09
CA LYS A 762 23.73 48.45 -1.11
C LYS A 762 25.14 48.00 -1.47
N THR A 763 25.30 46.70 -1.71
CA THR A 763 26.61 46.09 -2.04
C THR A 763 26.90 45.99 -3.53
N GLY A 764 26.00 46.49 -4.39
CA GLY A 764 26.16 46.47 -5.86
C GLY A 764 25.59 45.23 -6.56
N GLY A 765 25.07 44.26 -5.81
CA GLY A 765 24.43 43.06 -6.36
C GLY A 765 22.91 43.21 -6.42
N VAL A 766 22.38 43.43 -7.62
CA VAL A 766 20.95 43.44 -7.93
C VAL A 766 20.68 42.39 -9.00
N TRP A 767 19.64 41.58 -8.82
CA TRP A 767 19.30 40.52 -9.76
C TRP A 767 17.80 40.49 -10.06
N ASP A 768 17.46 40.26 -11.32
CA ASP A 768 16.10 39.96 -11.76
C ASP A 768 15.93 38.42 -11.77
N GLY A 769 14.97 37.95 -10.98
CA GLY A 769 14.55 36.55 -10.85
C GLY A 769 13.27 36.25 -11.64
N PRO A 770 12.63 35.08 -11.39
CA PRO A 770 11.40 34.70 -12.07
C PRO A 770 10.23 35.65 -11.75
N PRO A 771 9.26 35.81 -12.66
CA PRO A 771 8.11 36.66 -12.45
C PRO A 771 7.16 36.11 -11.38
N VAL A 772 6.56 37.03 -10.63
CA VAL A 772 5.51 36.75 -9.63
C VAL A 772 4.20 37.36 -10.12
N ALA A 773 3.12 36.58 -10.02
CA ALA A 773 1.77 37.02 -10.38
C ALA A 773 0.90 37.16 -9.12
N VAL A 774 0.43 38.37 -8.84
CA VAL A 774 -0.65 38.61 -7.87
C VAL A 774 -1.96 38.62 -8.65
N GLN A 775 -2.84 37.67 -8.35
CA GLN A 775 -4.15 37.55 -8.99
C GLN A 775 -5.24 37.74 -7.95
N THR A 776 -5.87 38.89 -7.99
CA THR A 776 -6.84 39.36 -6.99
C THR A 776 -8.27 39.04 -7.38
N GLY A 777 -8.52 38.87 -8.69
CA GLY A 777 -9.86 38.63 -9.24
C GLY A 777 -10.81 39.80 -9.02
N ARG A 778 -10.27 41.01 -8.82
CA ARG A 778 -11.05 42.24 -8.65
C ARG A 778 -11.70 42.64 -9.97
N VAL A 779 -12.93 43.12 -9.89
CA VAL A 779 -13.70 43.59 -11.05
C VAL A 779 -14.00 45.06 -10.84
N PHE A 780 -13.77 45.89 -11.85
CA PHE A 780 -14.02 47.35 -11.80
C PHE A 780 -15.13 47.78 -12.77
N SER A 781 -15.51 46.90 -13.69
CA SER A 781 -16.65 47.09 -14.57
C SER A 781 -17.93 46.64 -13.88
N GLU A 782 -19.04 47.33 -14.15
CA GLU A 782 -20.35 46.88 -13.68
C GLU A 782 -20.72 45.50 -14.26
N PRO A 783 -21.54 44.71 -13.55
CA PRO A 783 -21.95 43.40 -14.03
C PRO A 783 -22.78 43.53 -15.33
N THR A 784 -22.54 42.64 -16.29
CA THR A 784 -23.35 42.60 -17.53
C THR A 784 -24.75 42.04 -17.33
N ILE A 785 -25.05 41.53 -16.14
CA ILE A 785 -26.34 40.91 -15.82
C ILE A 785 -27.29 42.00 -15.33
N PRO A 786 -28.56 42.06 -15.79
CA PRO A 786 -29.52 43.06 -15.33
C PRO A 786 -29.74 43.01 -13.80
N TYR A 787 -29.81 44.18 -13.20
CA TYR A 787 -30.14 44.39 -11.79
C TYR A 787 -30.98 45.66 -11.62
N GLU A 788 -31.73 45.77 -10.52
CA GLU A 788 -32.52 46.95 -10.19
C GLU A 788 -31.62 48.02 -9.57
N GLN A 789 -31.69 49.24 -10.09
CA GLN A 789 -30.86 50.35 -9.64
C GLN A 789 -31.35 50.88 -8.29
N ALA A 790 -30.41 51.15 -7.39
CA ALA A 790 -30.68 51.68 -6.05
C ALA A 790 -29.95 53.00 -5.78
N GLU A 791 -28.71 53.14 -6.27
CA GLU A 791 -27.81 54.29 -6.09
C GLU A 791 -27.85 54.91 -4.69
N ALA A 792 -27.29 54.20 -3.71
CA ALA A 792 -27.19 54.69 -2.33
C ALA A 792 -25.76 54.64 -1.79
N GLU A 793 -25.31 55.74 -1.18
CA GLU A 793 -23.96 55.88 -0.61
C GLU A 793 -23.97 55.58 0.88
N PHE A 794 -23.21 54.58 1.31
CA PHE A 794 -23.07 54.14 2.70
C PHE A 794 -21.72 54.61 3.25
N GLY A 795 -21.76 55.50 4.23
CA GLY A 795 -20.61 56.23 4.76
C GLY A 795 -20.07 57.25 3.74
N PRO A 796 -19.69 58.47 4.14
CA PRO A 796 -19.14 59.45 3.20
C PRO A 796 -17.92 58.88 2.46
N GLY A 797 -18.09 58.65 1.16
CA GLY A 797 -17.09 58.08 0.26
C GLY A 797 -16.69 56.63 0.53
N PHE A 798 -17.40 55.86 1.36
CA PHE A 798 -16.95 54.52 1.78
C PHE A 798 -17.39 53.41 0.82
N ALA A 799 -18.67 53.31 0.49
CA ALA A 799 -19.20 52.37 -0.51
C ALA A 799 -20.53 52.85 -1.09
N THR A 800 -20.77 52.56 -2.36
CA THR A 800 -22.05 52.86 -3.03
C THR A 800 -22.73 51.56 -3.41
N LEU A 801 -23.97 51.36 -2.98
CA LEU A 801 -24.84 50.31 -3.50
C LEU A 801 -25.37 50.76 -4.87
N LEU A 802 -24.87 50.15 -5.94
CA LEU A 802 -25.34 50.43 -7.30
C LEU A 802 -26.76 49.90 -7.47
N GLY A 803 -27.02 48.71 -6.96
CA GLY A 803 -28.32 48.07 -7.10
C GLY A 803 -28.39 46.69 -6.45
N TYR A 804 -29.49 46.00 -6.70
CA TYR A 804 -29.70 44.64 -6.21
C TYR A 804 -30.42 43.78 -7.25
N ARG A 805 -30.36 42.47 -7.06
CA ARG A 805 -31.04 41.49 -7.90
C ARG A 805 -31.57 40.36 -7.04
N LEU A 806 -32.75 39.86 -7.39
CA LEU A 806 -33.36 38.67 -6.79
C LEU A 806 -33.06 37.45 -7.65
N ASP A 807 -32.74 36.34 -7.00
CA ASP A 807 -32.61 35.03 -7.65
C ASP A 807 -33.43 33.97 -6.87
N PRO A 808 -34.52 33.43 -7.44
CA PRO A 808 -35.08 33.77 -8.75
C PRO A 808 -35.63 35.21 -8.82
N PRO A 809 -35.75 35.83 -10.03
CA PRO A 809 -36.27 37.19 -10.19
C PRO A 809 -37.69 37.39 -9.66
N GLU A 810 -38.52 36.35 -9.71
CA GLU A 810 -39.85 36.31 -9.09
C GLU A 810 -39.80 35.42 -7.85
N VAL A 811 -39.99 36.02 -6.67
CA VAL A 811 -39.97 35.29 -5.39
C VAL A 811 -41.36 34.70 -5.12
N ARG A 812 -41.44 33.39 -4.95
CA ARG A 812 -42.69 32.66 -4.68
C ARG A 812 -42.80 32.23 -3.22
N ALA A 813 -44.03 32.14 -2.73
CA ALA A 813 -44.31 31.77 -1.36
C ALA A 813 -43.70 30.41 -0.97
N GLY A 814 -42.93 30.40 0.12
CA GLY A 814 -42.31 29.20 0.69
C GLY A 814 -41.04 28.71 -0.02
N GLU A 815 -40.54 29.39 -1.06
CA GLU A 815 -39.31 29.03 -1.76
C GLU A 815 -38.14 29.94 -1.33
N PRO A 816 -36.94 29.38 -1.04
CA PRO A 816 -35.78 30.19 -0.70
C PRO A 816 -35.34 31.03 -1.91
N PHE A 817 -34.81 32.21 -1.64
CA PHE A 817 -34.34 33.14 -2.67
C PHE A 817 -33.09 33.86 -2.17
N THR A 818 -32.34 34.47 -3.09
CA THR A 818 -31.12 35.23 -2.77
C THR A 818 -31.28 36.68 -3.18
N VAL A 819 -31.01 37.59 -2.25
CA VAL A 819 -30.82 39.01 -2.56
C VAL A 819 -29.33 39.21 -2.85
N THR A 820 -28.99 39.48 -4.11
CA THR A 820 -27.62 39.82 -4.49
C THR A 820 -27.47 41.34 -4.55
N LEU A 821 -26.65 41.91 -3.67
CA LEU A 821 -26.32 43.32 -3.66
C LEU A 821 -25.11 43.58 -4.55
N ILE A 822 -25.12 44.70 -5.28
CA ILE A 822 -24.03 45.09 -6.16
C ILE A 822 -23.45 46.39 -5.63
N TRP A 823 -22.28 46.28 -5.03
CA TRP A 823 -21.56 47.40 -4.42
C TRP A 823 -20.49 47.93 -5.36
N ARG A 824 -20.23 49.22 -5.31
CA ARG A 824 -19.01 49.89 -5.78
C ARG A 824 -18.27 50.43 -4.58
N ALA A 825 -17.08 49.92 -4.33
CA ALA A 825 -16.25 50.33 -3.21
C ALA A 825 -15.71 51.75 -3.41
N GLY A 826 -15.75 52.55 -2.35
CA GLY A 826 -15.11 53.85 -2.27
C GLY A 826 -13.76 53.77 -1.56
N THR A 827 -13.46 54.75 -0.72
CA THR A 827 -12.26 54.78 0.13
C THR A 827 -12.55 54.04 1.43
N THR A 828 -12.24 52.75 1.46
CA THR A 828 -12.43 51.89 2.64
C THR A 828 -11.25 52.02 3.62
N ASP A 829 -11.44 51.61 4.88
CA ASP A 829 -10.42 51.56 5.94
C ASP A 829 -10.16 50.12 6.44
N GLU A 830 -9.21 49.94 7.36
CA GLU A 830 -8.81 48.62 7.86
C GLU A 830 -9.87 47.94 8.76
N THR A 831 -10.99 48.61 9.05
CA THR A 831 -12.04 48.07 9.93
C THR A 831 -13.05 47.27 9.11
N PRO A 832 -13.15 45.93 9.32
CA PRO A 832 -14.17 45.13 8.66
C PRO A 832 -15.57 45.56 9.12
N ARG A 833 -16.49 45.64 8.16
CA ARG A 833 -17.90 45.96 8.36
C ARG A 833 -18.74 44.84 7.78
N SER A 834 -19.85 44.53 8.44
CA SER A 834 -20.82 43.53 8.00
C SER A 834 -21.94 44.22 7.25
N VAL A 835 -22.44 43.54 6.22
CA VAL A 835 -23.67 43.91 5.52
C VAL A 835 -24.81 43.12 6.14
N PHE A 836 -25.93 43.78 6.39
CA PHE A 836 -27.18 43.12 6.73
C PHE A 836 -28.22 43.31 5.64
N VAL A 837 -29.01 42.27 5.42
CA VAL A 837 -30.21 42.27 4.60
C VAL A 837 -31.35 41.77 5.47
N HIS A 838 -32.26 42.65 5.85
CA HIS A 838 -33.40 42.37 6.73
C HIS A 838 -34.70 42.45 5.92
N ILE A 839 -35.63 41.52 6.16
CA ILE A 839 -36.96 41.54 5.55
C ILE A 839 -37.99 41.88 6.63
N ALA A 840 -38.78 42.92 6.39
CA ALA A 840 -39.82 43.38 7.31
C ALA A 840 -41.10 43.80 6.55
N PRO A 841 -42.28 43.83 7.20
CA PRO A 841 -43.48 44.42 6.60
C PRO A 841 -43.29 45.91 6.28
N PRO A 842 -43.95 46.47 5.23
CA PRO A 842 -43.76 47.86 4.82
C PRO A 842 -44.06 48.91 5.89
N ASP A 843 -45.03 48.62 6.76
CA ASP A 843 -45.51 49.54 7.79
C ASP A 843 -44.89 49.28 9.18
N ALA A 844 -44.02 48.26 9.31
CA ALA A 844 -43.45 47.85 10.59
C ALA A 844 -41.99 47.42 10.45
N PRO A 845 -41.01 48.18 10.98
CA PRO A 845 -39.59 47.81 10.94
C PRO A 845 -39.24 46.56 11.78
N SER A 846 -40.17 46.09 12.62
CA SER A 846 -40.02 44.95 13.52
C SER A 846 -41.40 44.32 13.84
N PRO A 847 -41.52 42.99 14.01
CA PRO A 847 -40.46 41.98 13.96
C PRO A 847 -39.98 41.69 12.53
N LEU A 848 -38.70 41.29 12.41
CA LEU A 848 -38.13 40.83 11.15
C LEU A 848 -38.72 39.47 10.76
N VAL A 849 -39.04 39.30 9.48
CA VAL A 849 -39.60 38.06 8.91
C VAL A 849 -38.48 37.13 8.44
N ALA A 850 -37.37 37.70 7.96
CA ALA A 850 -36.13 37.00 7.64
C ALA A 850 -34.95 37.97 7.69
N GLN A 851 -33.73 37.47 7.83
CA GLN A 851 -32.51 38.28 7.81
C GLN A 851 -31.30 37.47 7.37
N HIS A 852 -30.29 38.16 6.82
CA HIS A 852 -28.95 37.63 6.61
C HIS A 852 -27.91 38.73 6.87
N ASP A 853 -27.04 38.48 7.86
CA ASP A 853 -26.01 39.41 8.33
C ASP A 853 -24.65 38.72 8.25
N GLY A 854 -23.67 39.39 7.64
CA GLY A 854 -22.33 38.82 7.55
C GLY A 854 -21.35 39.70 6.79
N TRP A 855 -20.12 39.23 6.69
CA TRP A 855 -19.14 39.83 5.81
C TRP A 855 -19.51 39.58 4.35
N PRO A 856 -19.29 40.57 3.46
CA PRO A 856 -19.67 40.45 2.06
C PRO A 856 -19.09 39.22 1.37
N VAL A 857 -19.82 38.73 0.37
CA VAL A 857 -19.51 37.53 -0.41
C VAL A 857 -19.36 36.31 0.49
N LEU A 858 -20.30 36.15 1.43
CA LEU A 858 -20.35 35.04 2.39
C LEU A 858 -19.02 34.86 3.17
N GLY A 859 -18.38 35.98 3.53
CA GLY A 859 -17.09 36.00 4.23
C GLY A 859 -15.85 36.05 3.36
N MET A 860 -15.97 35.92 2.03
CA MET A 860 -14.83 35.84 1.12
C MET A 860 -14.27 37.21 0.69
N ARG A 861 -15.03 38.30 0.89
CA ARG A 861 -14.61 39.68 0.57
C ARG A 861 -14.99 40.67 1.67
N PRO A 862 -14.38 40.59 2.87
CA PRO A 862 -14.61 41.57 3.93
C PRO A 862 -14.31 43.00 3.46
N THR A 863 -15.03 44.01 3.96
CA THR A 863 -14.94 45.39 3.43
C THR A 863 -13.56 46.04 3.54
N HIS A 864 -12.73 45.65 4.51
CA HIS A 864 -11.36 46.15 4.62
C HIS A 864 -10.45 45.70 3.46
N THR A 865 -10.85 44.68 2.71
CA THR A 865 -10.14 44.17 1.53
C THR A 865 -10.51 44.89 0.23
N TRP A 866 -11.59 45.68 0.23
CA TRP A 866 -12.09 46.37 -0.96
C TRP A 866 -11.15 47.50 -1.36
N VAL A 867 -11.02 47.73 -2.67
CA VAL A 867 -10.25 48.87 -3.22
C VAL A 867 -11.17 49.84 -3.96
N GLN A 868 -10.77 51.11 -4.03
CA GLN A 868 -11.59 52.16 -4.65
C GLN A 868 -11.96 51.81 -6.11
N GLY A 869 -13.24 51.89 -6.42
CA GLY A 869 -13.82 51.56 -7.73
C GLY A 869 -14.12 50.08 -7.96
N GLU A 870 -13.74 49.19 -7.04
CA GLU A 870 -14.04 47.76 -7.15
C GLU A 870 -15.55 47.50 -7.05
N VAL A 871 -16.06 46.62 -7.90
CA VAL A 871 -17.44 46.15 -7.92
C VAL A 871 -17.52 44.81 -7.20
N ILE A 872 -18.36 44.74 -6.16
CA ILE A 872 -18.55 43.54 -5.31
C ILE A 872 -19.97 43.01 -5.52
N ILE A 873 -20.06 41.73 -5.89
CA ILE A 873 -21.32 41.01 -6.04
C ILE A 873 -21.55 40.19 -4.78
N ASP A 874 -22.48 40.64 -3.94
CA ASP A 874 -22.64 40.20 -2.56
C ASP A 874 -23.98 39.47 -2.35
N PRO A 875 -24.00 38.12 -2.41
CA PRO A 875 -25.21 37.32 -2.23
C PRO A 875 -25.60 37.16 -0.75
N HIS A 876 -26.86 37.43 -0.44
CA HIS A 876 -27.51 37.20 0.85
C HIS A 876 -28.66 36.19 0.68
N PRO A 877 -28.43 34.90 0.97
CA PRO A 877 -29.46 33.88 0.88
C PRO A 877 -30.49 34.04 2.01
N LEU A 878 -31.77 33.94 1.66
CA LEU A 878 -32.88 34.11 2.59
C LEU A 878 -33.83 32.89 2.50
N PRO A 879 -34.49 32.53 3.63
CA PRO A 879 -35.52 31.49 3.63
C PRO A 879 -36.77 31.94 2.86
N GLY A 880 -37.61 30.97 2.47
CA GLY A 880 -38.88 31.27 1.83
C GLY A 880 -39.86 31.98 2.76
N LEU A 881 -40.63 32.91 2.19
CA LEU A 881 -41.55 33.79 2.92
C LEU A 881 -43.02 33.44 2.60
N PRO A 882 -43.98 33.81 3.47
CA PRO A 882 -45.41 33.81 3.11
C PRO A 882 -45.70 34.77 1.93
N PRO A 883 -46.83 34.60 1.21
CA PRO A 883 -47.22 35.56 0.17
C PRO A 883 -47.57 36.91 0.81
N GLY A 884 -47.14 38.00 0.17
CA GLY A 884 -47.35 39.34 0.68
C GLY A 884 -46.34 40.35 0.17
N THR A 885 -46.55 41.60 0.56
CA THR A 885 -45.65 42.72 0.28
C THR A 885 -44.74 42.94 1.48
N TYR A 886 -43.43 42.99 1.24
CA TYR A 886 -42.39 43.19 2.24
C TYR A 886 -41.44 44.31 1.80
N GLN A 887 -40.55 44.72 2.70
CA GLN A 887 -39.40 45.57 2.41
C GLN A 887 -38.09 44.82 2.66
N ILE A 888 -37.18 44.88 1.69
CA ILE A 888 -35.77 44.51 1.84
C ILE A 888 -35.04 45.72 2.41
N ARG A 889 -34.41 45.57 3.57
CA ARG A 889 -33.70 46.61 4.30
C ARG A 889 -32.21 46.30 4.31
N VAL A 890 -31.41 47.16 3.71
CA VAL A 890 -29.95 46.97 3.55
C VAL A 890 -29.17 47.99 4.36
N GLY A 891 -28.15 47.53 5.09
CA GLY A 891 -27.24 48.39 5.83
C GLY A 891 -25.85 47.81 6.05
N LEU A 892 -24.91 48.68 6.42
CA LEU A 892 -23.54 48.35 6.79
C LEU A 892 -23.34 48.73 8.26
N TYR A 893 -22.65 47.88 9.02
CA TYR A 893 -22.32 48.17 10.42
C TYR A 893 -20.93 47.65 10.82
N SER A 894 -20.32 48.31 11.79
CA SER A 894 -19.04 47.91 12.40
C SER A 894 -19.23 46.85 13.49
N LEU A 895 -18.12 46.26 13.98
CA LEU A 895 -18.14 45.21 15.00
C LEU A 895 -18.82 45.61 16.32
N ASP A 896 -18.85 46.89 16.64
CA ASP A 896 -19.53 47.47 17.80
C ASP A 896 -21.04 47.66 17.59
N GLY A 897 -21.57 47.33 16.40
CA GLY A 897 -22.98 47.44 16.06
C GLY A 897 -23.39 48.80 15.50
N GLU A 898 -22.47 49.76 15.36
CA GLU A 898 -22.81 51.07 14.81
C GLU A 898 -23.06 50.99 13.29
N ARG A 899 -24.24 51.46 12.85
CA ARG A 899 -24.61 51.50 11.42
C ARG A 899 -23.98 52.70 10.73
N LEU A 900 -23.44 52.50 9.53
CA LEU A 900 -22.90 53.58 8.70
C LEU A 900 -24.05 54.48 8.22
N PRO A 901 -23.88 55.81 8.23
CA PRO A 901 -24.87 56.72 7.65
C PRO A 901 -25.08 56.40 6.16
N VAL A 902 -26.28 56.64 5.64
CA VAL A 902 -26.61 56.33 4.25
C VAL A 902 -27.23 57.54 3.59
N ILE A 903 -26.91 57.80 2.33
CA ILE A 903 -27.47 58.86 1.49
C ILE A 903 -28.06 58.19 0.26
N ALA A 904 -29.37 58.34 0.03
CA ALA A 904 -30.05 57.83 -1.16
C ALA A 904 -30.82 58.99 -1.81
N GLY A 905 -30.41 59.42 -3.01
CA GLY A 905 -30.92 60.66 -3.62
C GLY A 905 -30.48 61.92 -2.84
N ALA A 906 -31.42 62.80 -2.49
CA ALA A 906 -31.16 64.06 -1.76
C ALA A 906 -31.35 63.95 -0.24
N GLU A 907 -31.69 62.77 0.29
CA GLU A 907 -32.07 62.59 1.69
C GLU A 907 -31.21 61.52 2.40
N SER A 908 -30.96 61.74 3.69
CA SER A 908 -30.30 60.76 4.58
C SER A 908 -31.38 60.08 5.44
N PRO A 909 -31.75 58.81 5.18
CA PRO A 909 -32.78 58.11 5.95
C PRO A 909 -32.44 58.03 7.45
N PRO A 910 -33.42 58.22 8.35
CA PRO A 910 -33.20 58.32 9.81
C PRO A 910 -32.66 57.02 10.43
N ASP A 911 -33.01 55.87 9.86
CA ASP A 911 -32.60 54.55 10.36
C ASP A 911 -31.23 54.08 9.84
N ARG A 912 -30.58 54.88 8.97
CA ARG A 912 -29.34 54.54 8.26
C ARG A 912 -29.46 53.23 7.45
N VAL A 913 -30.59 53.06 6.75
CA VAL A 913 -30.94 51.87 5.97
C VAL A 913 -31.55 52.29 4.63
N VAL A 914 -31.30 51.52 3.58
CA VAL A 914 -32.00 51.63 2.30
C VAL A 914 -33.04 50.54 2.20
N SER A 915 -34.27 50.90 1.82
CA SER A 915 -35.39 49.96 1.72
C SER A 915 -35.85 49.81 0.27
N PHE A 916 -36.07 48.56 -0.15
CA PHE A 916 -36.63 48.20 -1.45
C PHE A 916 -37.91 47.39 -1.28
N LEU A 917 -38.86 47.51 -2.21
CA LEU A 917 -40.11 46.74 -2.14
C LEU A 917 -39.87 45.30 -2.63
N LEU A 918 -40.36 44.31 -1.88
CA LEU A 918 -40.35 42.91 -2.28
C LEU A 918 -41.78 42.39 -2.36
N GLN A 919 -42.17 41.88 -3.53
CA GLN A 919 -43.43 41.16 -3.70
C GLN A 919 -43.18 39.65 -3.70
N VAL A 920 -43.86 38.94 -2.81
CA VAL A 920 -43.84 37.48 -2.75
C VAL A 920 -45.15 36.96 -3.31
N GLY A 921 -45.09 36.35 -4.50
CA GLY A 921 -46.25 35.82 -5.20
C GLY A 921 -46.79 34.54 -4.55
N GLU A 922 -48.07 34.26 -4.79
CA GLU A 922 -48.64 32.93 -4.51
C GLU A 922 -47.96 31.85 -5.37
N ARG A 923 -48.05 30.60 -4.92
CA ARG A 923 -47.25 29.49 -5.45
C ARG A 923 -47.72 28.98 -6.81
#